data_AF-A0A6I2MGV0-F1
#
_entry.id   AF-A0A6I2MGV0-F1
#
_cell.length_a   1.000
_cell.length_b   1.000
_cell.length_c   1.000
_cell.angle_alpha   90.00
_cell.angle_beta   90.00
_cell.angle_gamma   90.00
#
_symmetry.space_group_name_H-M   'P 1'
#
loop_
_entity.id
_entity.type
_entity.pdbx_description
1 polymer ?
#
loop_
_entity_poly.entity_id
_entity_poly.type
_entity_poly.pdbx_seq_one_letter_code
_entity_poly.pdbx_strand_id
1 'polypeptide(L)'
;MKKMTLLKLAAAAALLFSLFSLEGFRGAAIERKTAIFGYSALSGNWTKESDGSLKGSAAKNQPALILSDSETGSFFVYEATVKLAKNTTGSLVFRANQRGTEGYKFSLDAKKDRVSLSSLNGDRMLKTVPLKVKNHSKVKIISDGPSINVSVDGKNVMDLQDFSHSKGFTGFHAEGGKLVFSQVQLKELRTNLRGLKTITGKWEAASEGLEAAPDQGENLYSISSTLSADFILESDLLLKDKAAAGSLLFRSDKTGLKAYQVKADAKNDILQLMDTRQKKVLAEAKMPIEPGMLYRVKVKAEGSSLQVFWQNGGTSVLKAEDDSYTKGFLGLHASGDAVFQNIQVSDLQSNLEGWQSVNGEWTPHLDGTAGTSQAEENTYRMAQTAGADFVLEGDLKIDAEAPYGTAGLVFRGKADGREGYMLTLDPNLNRIRLLDLKGDRTLGIAERELETGKIYHVEIHAAGDDLKVYFDGYADPAISVKDSAYSSGKYGLNVYNGTAYFQHVYATPHDDYYSELYRPQYHFTQARGYASDPNGLVYYEGEYHLFHQDGGKWAHAVSTDLVHWKRLPIAIPWNEMGHAWSGSAVVDKTNASGLFDEEGSGLIAFYTSFNPEKHNGDQKIGVAYSKDKGRTWEFYDGNPIIPNIGEFYGGEGWDFRDPKVVWDEDHKQWVMVVSGGDHIRFFTSQNLLDWEMIESFGYGDYVRGGVWECPDFFQLPVDGDPSKKKWVLSISTGANPKTDGSDSEYFVGTFDGNRFVSDQPAGTVLKNEFGKEMYAAMSFADIPAEDGRRISLGWMSNWDYPFSFPTSQWKGQMSIPRELTLKTVPGEGIRLFQQPIEELEQLRGQASSWSSKTVKPGGSNLLANVKGTSYELVAEIELPVNSKAEFGFGLRESDSQKTVVGYKAGESSMFFDRSESGDISFSDKFSTYHETNVTPKNKRVKFSIFVDESSIEVFGNDGQAVFSNVVFPDGASDGMSFYTKGGSVKIVSLDIYPLKGVWKEESTDPAAIVMDHETLSLPLGGVHKLSASVSGKHQKIKWHSSNPEAAEIKKVDERSAEVRLTGHGRSIITAASKNGKVLGRTIVESKATFKIAEKTTGKILTPEGNSNGSKAKLQPSGEHSWKMEGVSPGAYKVHAGDSKFVLDASGVSAGDDVQIWEYFGYGNQQWRITDLWDGTYRFSAVNSGKVLGVKNNRPENGTIAEIQNAGGGEFQEWKLIDASDTQK
;
A
#
# COMPACT_ATOMS: atom_id res chain seq x y z
N MET A 1 -24.58 78.85 33.92
CA MET A 1 -25.43 79.84 33.23
C MET A 1 -25.74 79.31 31.82
N LYS A 2 -27.04 79.20 31.48
CA LYS A 2 -27.68 78.70 30.24
C LYS A 2 -27.37 77.23 29.85
N LYS A 3 -28.33 76.31 29.67
CA LYS A 3 -29.76 76.18 30.02
C LYS A 3 -30.14 74.72 29.66
N MET A 4 -30.39 73.90 30.69
CA MET A 4 -31.53 72.95 30.86
C MET A 4 -32.13 72.34 29.57
N THR A 5 -32.22 71.02 29.39
CA THR A 5 -32.87 70.05 30.32
C THR A 5 -32.44 68.61 30.03
N LEU A 6 -31.78 67.98 31.01
CA LEU A 6 -31.94 66.56 31.34
C LEU A 6 -33.16 66.46 32.26
N LEU A 7 -34.30 65.97 31.77
CA LEU A 7 -35.40 65.34 32.51
C LEU A 7 -36.56 65.11 31.52
N LYS A 8 -36.46 64.08 30.66
CA LYS A 8 -37.62 63.47 29.97
C LYS A 8 -37.31 62.25 29.09
N LEU A 9 -36.03 61.91 28.85
CA LEU A 9 -35.71 60.68 28.10
C LEU A 9 -35.23 59.50 28.95
N ALA A 10 -35.16 59.65 30.28
CA ALA A 10 -34.80 58.57 31.21
C ALA A 10 -36.00 57.72 31.69
N ALA A 11 -37.20 57.88 31.10
CA ALA A 11 -38.40 57.14 31.51
C ALA A 11 -38.98 56.21 30.43
N ALA A 12 -38.28 56.00 29.31
CA ALA A 12 -38.70 55.08 28.25
C ALA A 12 -37.83 53.82 28.14
N ALA A 13 -36.83 53.65 29.02
CA ALA A 13 -35.86 52.57 29.00
C ALA A 13 -36.18 51.38 29.94
N ALA A 14 -37.34 51.37 30.60
CA ALA A 14 -37.79 50.21 31.36
C ALA A 14 -39.32 50.19 31.42
N LEU A 15 -39.93 49.07 31.05
CA LEU A 15 -41.37 48.79 31.09
C LEU A 15 -42.26 49.49 30.05
N LEU A 16 -42.09 49.10 28.78
CA LEU A 16 -43.24 48.71 27.95
C LEU A 16 -43.05 47.23 27.58
N PHE A 17 -43.01 46.42 28.64
CA PHE A 17 -43.34 45.01 28.61
C PHE A 17 -44.85 44.90 28.36
N SER A 18 -45.24 43.91 27.57
CA SER A 18 -46.60 43.45 27.26
C SER A 18 -47.35 44.18 26.12
N LEU A 19 -47.71 43.36 25.13
CA LEU A 19 -48.74 43.57 24.10
C LEU A 19 -48.42 44.57 23.00
N PHE A 20 -47.77 44.09 21.92
CA PHE A 20 -48.39 44.12 20.59
C PHE A 20 -47.78 43.01 19.73
N SER A 21 -48.64 42.04 19.44
CA SER A 21 -48.43 40.90 18.57
C SER A 21 -49.10 41.13 17.21
N LEU A 22 -48.53 40.49 16.19
CA LEU A 22 -49.19 39.94 15.00
C LEU A 22 -49.55 40.87 13.83
N GLU A 23 -49.15 40.35 12.66
CA GLU A 23 -49.68 40.54 11.29
C GLU A 23 -49.16 41.68 10.41
N GLY A 24 -48.51 41.27 9.31
CA GLY A 24 -48.51 42.03 8.07
C GLY A 24 -47.13 42.32 7.46
N PHE A 25 -46.35 41.30 7.10
CA PHE A 25 -45.65 41.18 5.79
C PHE A 25 -44.83 39.87 5.76
N ARG A 26 -45.45 38.81 5.25
CA ARG A 26 -44.84 37.53 4.83
C ARG A 26 -44.93 37.42 3.30
N GLY A 27 -43.94 36.76 2.69
CA GLY A 27 -43.99 36.15 1.35
C GLY A 27 -42.79 36.59 0.50
N ALA A 28 -41.79 35.76 0.19
CA ALA A 28 -41.87 34.36 -0.19
C ALA A 28 -41.07 33.43 0.74
N ALA A 29 -41.81 32.55 1.43
CA ALA A 29 -41.27 31.28 1.85
C ALA A 29 -41.08 30.43 0.59
N ILE A 30 -39.92 29.80 0.43
CA ILE A 30 -39.85 28.56 -0.34
C ILE A 30 -40.65 27.56 0.50
N GLU A 31 -41.89 27.28 0.09
CA GLU A 31 -42.64 26.15 0.62
C GLU A 31 -41.78 24.89 0.45
N ARG A 32 -41.34 24.30 1.58
CA ARG A 32 -40.87 22.92 1.58
C ARG A 32 -42.03 22.06 1.09
N LYS A 33 -41.94 21.58 -0.15
CA LYS A 33 -42.77 20.47 -0.60
C LYS A 33 -42.51 19.30 0.35
N THR A 34 -43.59 18.61 0.72
CA THR A 34 -43.64 17.47 1.65
C THR A 34 -42.43 16.56 1.48
N ALA A 35 -41.72 16.25 2.58
CA ALA A 35 -40.55 15.38 2.57
C ALA A 35 -40.89 14.05 1.89
N ILE A 36 -40.07 13.66 0.92
CA ILE A 36 -40.21 12.39 0.23
C ILE A 36 -39.13 11.47 0.81
N PHE A 37 -39.49 10.67 1.80
CA PHE A 37 -38.61 9.62 2.36
C PHE A 37 -37.33 10.14 3.05
N GLY A 38 -37.43 11.22 3.83
CA GLY A 38 -36.25 11.82 4.46
C GLY A 38 -35.37 12.63 3.51
N TYR A 39 -35.93 13.00 2.34
CA TYR A 39 -35.32 13.91 1.40
C TYR A 39 -36.24 15.11 1.10
N SER A 40 -35.61 16.28 0.98
CA SER A 40 -36.24 17.55 0.62
C SER A 40 -35.85 17.96 -0.80
N ALA A 41 -36.87 18.13 -1.66
CA ALA A 41 -36.66 18.60 -3.03
C ALA A 41 -36.25 20.09 -3.03
N LEU A 42 -35.10 20.39 -3.63
CA LEU A 42 -34.61 21.76 -3.80
C LEU A 42 -35.01 22.34 -5.16
N SER A 43 -35.09 21.51 -6.20
CA SER A 43 -35.54 21.91 -7.53
C SER A 43 -36.16 20.75 -8.33
N GLY A 44 -36.95 21.10 -9.36
CA GLY A 44 -37.61 20.14 -10.25
C GLY A 44 -38.79 19.39 -9.61
N ASN A 45 -39.34 18.42 -10.33
CA ASN A 45 -40.44 17.60 -9.84
C ASN A 45 -39.93 16.21 -9.46
N TRP A 46 -40.17 15.86 -8.20
CA TRP A 46 -39.84 14.56 -7.62
C TRP A 46 -41.12 13.88 -7.14
N THR A 47 -41.32 12.62 -7.52
CA THR A 47 -42.45 11.81 -7.10
C THR A 47 -41.96 10.46 -6.59
N LYS A 48 -42.59 9.95 -5.53
CA LYS A 48 -42.38 8.59 -5.05
C LYS A 48 -43.36 7.65 -5.76
N GLU A 49 -42.85 6.55 -6.29
CA GLU A 49 -43.67 5.49 -6.85
C GLU A 49 -44.08 4.50 -5.74
N SER A 50 -45.10 3.67 -5.99
CA SER A 50 -45.63 2.72 -5.00
C SER A 50 -44.61 1.65 -4.55
N ASP A 51 -43.57 1.41 -5.34
CA ASP A 51 -42.45 0.51 -5.04
C ASP A 51 -41.33 1.14 -4.22
N GLY A 52 -41.47 2.42 -3.83
CA GLY A 52 -40.49 3.16 -3.04
C GLY A 52 -39.39 3.83 -3.85
N SER A 53 -39.40 3.71 -5.19
CA SER A 53 -38.45 4.41 -6.06
C SER A 53 -38.71 5.92 -6.11
N LEU A 54 -37.64 6.70 -6.26
CA LEU A 54 -37.66 8.15 -6.41
C LEU A 54 -37.54 8.50 -7.89
N LYS A 55 -38.56 9.15 -8.42
CA LYS A 55 -38.59 9.59 -9.81
C LYS A 55 -38.41 11.08 -9.90
N GLY A 56 -37.30 11.49 -10.51
CA GLY A 56 -37.01 12.87 -10.84
C GLY A 56 -37.35 13.15 -12.30
N SER A 57 -38.02 14.27 -12.56
CA SER A 57 -38.16 14.80 -13.91
C SER A 57 -37.57 16.20 -14.00
N ALA A 58 -36.59 16.35 -14.89
CA ALA A 58 -35.95 17.62 -15.21
C ALA A 58 -36.52 18.16 -16.54
N ALA A 59 -36.87 19.45 -16.57
CA ALA A 59 -37.23 20.13 -17.81
C ALA A 59 -35.96 20.46 -18.61
N LYS A 60 -36.10 20.76 -19.91
CA LYS A 60 -34.96 21.13 -20.76
C LYS A 60 -34.29 22.39 -20.19
N ASN A 61 -33.00 22.28 -19.84
CA ASN A 61 -32.18 23.31 -19.19
C ASN A 61 -32.59 23.69 -17.74
N GLN A 62 -33.33 22.83 -17.03
CA GLN A 62 -33.58 22.99 -15.60
C GLN A 62 -33.35 21.66 -14.87
N PRO A 63 -32.18 21.46 -14.25
CA PRO A 63 -31.88 20.24 -13.50
C PRO A 63 -32.78 20.13 -12.26
N ALA A 64 -33.09 18.89 -11.88
CA ALA A 64 -33.83 18.60 -10.65
C ALA A 64 -32.86 18.09 -9.58
N LEU A 65 -32.95 18.62 -8.36
CA LEU A 65 -32.11 18.26 -7.21
C LEU A 65 -32.97 17.98 -5.98
N ILE A 66 -32.63 16.90 -5.28
CA ILE A 66 -33.24 16.49 -4.01
C ILE A 66 -32.13 16.05 -3.06
N LEU A 67 -32.14 16.52 -1.81
CA LEU A 67 -31.12 16.22 -0.80
C LEU A 67 -31.74 15.58 0.44
N SER A 68 -30.95 14.82 1.20
CA SER A 68 -31.33 14.22 2.47
C SER A 68 -31.65 15.29 3.51
N ASP A 69 -32.46 14.95 4.50
CA ASP A 69 -32.81 15.86 5.60
C ASP A 69 -31.73 15.87 6.70
N SER A 70 -30.81 14.89 6.69
CA SER A 70 -29.66 14.77 7.61
C SER A 70 -28.32 14.87 6.88
N GLU A 71 -27.33 15.45 7.57
CA GLU A 71 -25.92 15.52 7.14
C GLU A 71 -25.24 14.17 7.40
N THR A 72 -24.37 13.75 6.49
CA THR A 72 -23.56 12.52 6.63
C THR A 72 -22.18 12.80 7.18
N GLY A 73 -21.64 11.85 7.94
CA GLY A 73 -20.27 11.88 8.47
C GLY A 73 -19.14 11.79 7.44
N SER A 74 -17.90 11.73 7.93
CA SER A 74 -16.72 11.59 7.05
C SER A 74 -16.58 10.21 6.43
N PHE A 75 -17.11 9.19 7.10
CA PHE A 75 -17.32 7.86 6.55
C PHE A 75 -18.78 7.68 6.13
N PHE A 76 -19.01 7.21 4.90
CA PHE A 76 -20.30 6.63 4.51
C PHE A 76 -20.19 5.71 3.30
N VAL A 77 -21.13 4.78 3.16
CA VAL A 77 -21.37 4.00 1.94
C VAL A 77 -22.72 4.41 1.36
N TYR A 78 -22.73 4.96 0.15
CA TYR A 78 -23.91 5.44 -0.56
C TYR A 78 -24.17 4.61 -1.82
N GLU A 79 -25.24 3.81 -1.81
CA GLU A 79 -25.61 2.89 -2.88
C GLU A 79 -26.96 3.29 -3.51
N ALA A 80 -27.07 3.24 -4.83
CA ALA A 80 -28.33 3.41 -5.53
C ALA A 80 -28.34 2.69 -6.89
N THR A 81 -29.50 2.17 -7.28
CA THR A 81 -29.74 1.71 -8.66
C THR A 81 -30.33 2.86 -9.47
N VAL A 82 -29.62 3.27 -10.51
CA VAL A 82 -30.01 4.35 -11.42
C VAL A 82 -30.58 3.76 -12.70
N LYS A 83 -31.86 4.06 -12.98
CA LYS A 83 -32.53 3.73 -14.24
C LYS A 83 -32.59 4.96 -15.14
N LEU A 84 -31.89 4.88 -16.26
CA LEU A 84 -31.69 5.96 -17.22
C LEU A 84 -32.57 5.74 -18.46
N ALA A 85 -33.17 6.82 -18.98
CA ALA A 85 -33.74 6.82 -20.32
C ALA A 85 -32.64 7.11 -21.36
N LYS A 86 -32.88 6.74 -22.63
CA LYS A 86 -31.92 7.00 -23.73
C LYS A 86 -31.63 8.50 -23.82
N ASN A 87 -30.35 8.89 -23.83
CA ASN A 87 -29.85 10.27 -23.83
C ASN A 87 -30.06 11.09 -22.53
N THR A 88 -30.07 10.44 -21.37
CA THR A 88 -30.18 11.14 -20.06
C THR A 88 -28.93 10.95 -19.20
N THR A 89 -28.72 11.89 -18.26
CA THR A 89 -27.67 11.82 -17.25
C THR A 89 -28.31 11.82 -15.87
N GLY A 90 -28.11 10.74 -15.11
CA GLY A 90 -28.54 10.65 -13.71
C GLY A 90 -27.35 10.68 -12.79
N SER A 91 -27.45 11.39 -11.66
CA SER A 91 -26.34 11.55 -10.74
C SER A 91 -26.72 11.29 -9.28
N LEU A 92 -25.80 10.68 -8.54
CA LEU A 92 -25.80 10.65 -7.08
C LEU A 92 -25.07 11.89 -6.58
N VAL A 93 -25.63 12.55 -5.58
CA VAL A 93 -25.07 13.72 -4.90
C VAL A 93 -24.66 13.32 -3.49
N PHE A 94 -23.49 13.76 -3.04
CA PHE A 94 -23.00 13.44 -1.69
C PHE A 94 -22.08 14.53 -1.17
N ARG A 95 -21.98 14.61 0.17
CA ARG A 95 -21.28 15.70 0.88
C ARG A 95 -21.73 17.09 0.42
N ALA A 96 -23.00 17.20 0.04
CA ALA A 96 -23.58 18.45 -0.39
C ALA A 96 -23.76 19.39 0.80
N ASN A 97 -23.66 20.69 0.58
CA ASN A 97 -24.14 21.62 1.60
C ASN A 97 -25.69 21.62 1.61
N GLN A 98 -26.29 22.18 2.67
CA GLN A 98 -27.74 22.17 2.86
C GLN A 98 -28.53 22.86 1.71
N ARG A 99 -27.86 23.73 0.95
CA ARG A 99 -28.45 24.47 -0.18
C ARG A 99 -28.28 23.75 -1.52
N GLY A 100 -27.52 22.65 -1.56
CA GLY A 100 -27.23 21.93 -2.81
C GLY A 100 -26.40 22.73 -3.81
N THR A 101 -25.61 23.70 -3.33
CA THR A 101 -24.75 24.54 -4.19
C THR A 101 -23.30 24.05 -4.22
N GLU A 102 -22.88 23.27 -3.23
CA GLU A 102 -21.54 22.69 -3.11
C GLU A 102 -21.67 21.22 -2.72
N GLY A 103 -20.59 20.44 -2.85
CA GLY A 103 -20.57 19.00 -2.65
C GLY A 103 -20.09 18.26 -3.89
N TYR A 104 -20.32 16.95 -3.94
CA TYR A 104 -19.97 16.14 -5.09
C TYR A 104 -21.21 15.60 -5.82
N LYS A 105 -21.03 15.38 -7.13
CA LYS A 105 -22.00 14.80 -8.04
C LYS A 105 -21.32 13.71 -8.85
N PHE A 106 -21.67 12.45 -8.58
CA PHE A 106 -21.27 11.31 -9.42
C PHE A 106 -22.35 11.05 -10.47
N SER A 107 -22.01 11.25 -11.74
CA SER A 107 -22.93 11.22 -12.88
C SER A 107 -22.71 10.01 -13.77
N LEU A 108 -23.81 9.41 -14.24
CA LEU A 108 -23.83 8.37 -15.27
C LEU A 108 -24.42 8.96 -16.55
N ASP A 109 -23.61 9.06 -17.60
CA ASP A 109 -23.98 9.65 -18.89
C ASP A 109 -24.12 8.54 -19.94
N ALA A 110 -25.37 8.10 -20.17
CA ALA A 110 -25.69 7.05 -21.13
C ALA A 110 -25.59 7.51 -22.60
N LYS A 111 -25.44 8.81 -22.87
CA LYS A 111 -25.23 9.31 -24.23
C LYS A 111 -23.76 9.20 -24.63
N LYS A 112 -22.86 9.48 -23.69
CA LYS A 112 -21.41 9.53 -23.91
C LYS A 112 -20.68 8.26 -23.45
N ASP A 113 -21.40 7.27 -22.93
CA ASP A 113 -20.83 6.04 -22.36
C ASP A 113 -19.67 6.34 -21.40
N ARG A 114 -19.95 7.18 -20.40
CA ARG A 114 -18.98 7.56 -19.36
C ARG A 114 -19.64 7.77 -18.01
N VAL A 115 -18.82 7.69 -16.98
CA VAL A 115 -19.15 8.12 -15.61
C VAL A 115 -18.20 9.23 -15.17
N SER A 116 -18.68 10.15 -14.34
CA SER A 116 -17.88 11.29 -13.90
C SER A 116 -18.20 11.71 -12.48
N LEU A 117 -17.18 11.93 -11.66
CA LEU A 117 -17.29 12.61 -10.38
C LEU A 117 -16.92 14.08 -10.55
N SER A 118 -17.81 14.98 -10.17
CA SER A 118 -17.62 16.43 -10.23
C SER A 118 -18.02 17.09 -8.93
N SER A 119 -17.68 18.37 -8.75
CA SER A 119 -18.38 19.21 -7.79
C SER A 119 -19.85 19.35 -8.20
N LEU A 120 -20.71 19.61 -7.22
CA LEU A 120 -22.16 19.68 -7.42
C LEU A 120 -22.57 20.87 -8.29
N ASN A 121 -21.93 22.02 -8.12
CA ASN A 121 -22.08 23.21 -8.98
C ASN A 121 -21.60 22.99 -10.43
N GLY A 122 -20.82 21.93 -10.68
CA GLY A 122 -20.31 21.59 -12.02
C GLY A 122 -19.00 22.27 -12.38
N ASP A 123 -18.44 23.10 -11.50
CA ASP A 123 -17.25 23.93 -11.78
C ASP A 123 -15.93 23.15 -11.71
N ARG A 124 -15.93 21.99 -11.06
CA ARG A 124 -14.74 21.14 -10.90
C ARG A 124 -15.03 19.70 -11.29
N MET A 125 -14.24 19.14 -12.22
CA MET A 125 -14.31 17.73 -12.60
C MET A 125 -13.21 16.95 -11.90
N LEU A 126 -13.56 16.02 -11.00
CA LEU A 126 -12.58 15.26 -10.22
C LEU A 126 -12.02 14.08 -11.02
N LYS A 127 -12.91 13.25 -11.58
CA LYS A 127 -12.51 12.06 -12.35
C LYS A 127 -13.58 11.72 -13.38
N THR A 128 -13.17 11.35 -14.58
CA THR A 128 -14.08 10.84 -15.62
C THR A 128 -13.52 9.54 -16.15
N VAL A 129 -14.36 8.51 -16.24
CA VAL A 129 -13.98 7.18 -16.71
C VAL A 129 -14.92 6.75 -17.83
N PRO A 130 -14.41 6.37 -19.02
CA PRO A 130 -15.21 5.74 -20.05
C PRO A 130 -15.79 4.43 -19.53
N LEU A 131 -17.11 4.32 -19.56
CA LEU A 131 -17.82 3.14 -19.08
C LEU A 131 -19.14 3.05 -19.84
N LYS A 132 -19.35 1.93 -20.55
CA LYS A 132 -20.63 1.66 -21.20
C LYS A 132 -21.74 1.61 -20.15
N VAL A 133 -22.60 2.62 -20.13
CA VAL A 133 -23.63 2.78 -19.10
C VAL A 133 -24.84 1.94 -19.49
N LYS A 134 -25.24 1.00 -18.65
CA LYS A 134 -26.43 0.17 -18.88
C LYS A 134 -27.68 0.97 -18.50
N ASN A 135 -28.82 0.62 -19.12
CA ASN A 135 -30.13 1.22 -18.81
C ASN A 135 -30.48 1.13 -17.30
N HIS A 136 -29.95 0.13 -16.60
CA HIS A 136 -29.97 0.01 -15.15
C HIS A 136 -28.52 -0.17 -14.71
N SER A 137 -28.01 0.78 -13.92
CA SER A 137 -26.65 0.73 -13.39
C SER A 137 -26.70 0.84 -11.87
N LYS A 138 -25.99 -0.05 -11.16
CA LYS A 138 -25.82 0.03 -9.71
C LYS A 138 -24.61 0.88 -9.40
N VAL A 139 -24.75 1.87 -8.54
CA VAL A 139 -23.66 2.75 -8.10
C VAL A 139 -23.45 2.54 -6.61
N LYS A 140 -22.18 2.42 -6.21
CA LYS A 140 -21.73 2.39 -4.81
C LYS A 140 -20.62 3.41 -4.63
N ILE A 141 -20.77 4.31 -3.67
CA ILE A 141 -19.78 5.32 -3.29
C ILE A 141 -19.38 5.04 -1.84
N ILE A 142 -18.13 4.67 -1.60
CA ILE A 142 -17.56 4.56 -0.26
C ILE A 142 -16.75 5.83 -0.03
N SER A 143 -17.12 6.58 0.99
CA SER A 143 -16.38 7.72 1.48
C SER A 143 -15.76 7.36 2.81
N ASP A 144 -14.48 7.68 3.01
CA ASP A 144 -13.78 7.55 4.29
C ASP A 144 -12.78 8.69 4.44
N GLY A 145 -13.13 9.69 5.24
CA GLY A 145 -12.34 10.91 5.35
C GLY A 145 -12.19 11.57 3.97
N PRO A 146 -10.99 11.74 3.41
CA PRO A 146 -10.83 12.24 2.06
C PRO A 146 -11.08 11.20 0.97
N SER A 147 -11.00 9.90 1.28
CA SER A 147 -11.14 8.83 0.29
C SER A 147 -12.56 8.78 -0.26
N ILE A 148 -12.67 8.63 -1.58
CA ILE A 148 -13.89 8.44 -2.35
C ILE A 148 -13.64 7.32 -3.34
N ASN A 149 -14.22 6.16 -3.04
CA ASN A 149 -14.18 4.99 -3.89
C ASN A 149 -15.56 4.82 -4.54
N VAL A 150 -15.62 4.75 -5.88
CA VAL A 150 -16.86 4.58 -6.62
C VAL A 150 -16.81 3.33 -7.48
N SER A 151 -17.80 2.48 -7.30
CA SER A 151 -18.02 1.29 -8.11
C SER A 151 -19.34 1.39 -8.89
N VAL A 152 -19.32 0.96 -10.15
CA VAL A 152 -20.51 0.86 -11.00
C VAL A 152 -20.65 -0.57 -11.51
N ASP A 153 -21.82 -1.16 -11.30
CA ASP A 153 -22.12 -2.57 -11.60
C ASP A 153 -21.08 -3.55 -11.02
N GLY A 154 -20.53 -3.23 -9.84
CA GLY A 154 -19.52 -4.03 -9.16
C GLY A 154 -18.08 -3.84 -9.67
N LYS A 155 -17.86 -3.00 -10.69
CA LYS A 155 -16.53 -2.61 -11.14
C LYS A 155 -16.10 -1.33 -10.42
N ASN A 156 -14.95 -1.33 -9.76
CA ASN A 156 -14.34 -0.09 -9.29
C ASN A 156 -14.00 0.80 -10.49
N VAL A 157 -14.58 1.99 -10.53
CA VAL A 157 -14.34 2.96 -11.60
C VAL A 157 -13.60 4.19 -11.09
N MET A 158 -13.59 4.43 -9.78
CA MET A 158 -12.86 5.53 -9.18
C MET A 158 -12.34 5.12 -7.82
N ASP A 159 -11.05 5.22 -7.62
CA ASP A 159 -10.43 5.34 -6.31
C ASP A 159 -9.64 6.64 -6.31
N LEU A 160 -9.96 7.56 -5.40
CA LEU A 160 -9.29 8.85 -5.26
C LEU A 160 -9.51 9.39 -3.86
N GLN A 161 -8.66 10.32 -3.45
CA GLN A 161 -8.90 11.14 -2.27
C GLN A 161 -9.29 12.56 -2.74
N ASP A 162 -10.19 13.22 -2.03
CA ASP A 162 -10.57 14.63 -2.23
C ASP A 162 -11.02 15.22 -0.90
N PHE A 163 -10.35 16.29 -0.47
CA PHE A 163 -10.51 16.85 0.87
C PHE A 163 -11.43 18.08 0.90
N SER A 164 -12.06 18.44 -0.23
CA SER A 164 -12.84 19.69 -0.34
C SER A 164 -14.15 19.67 0.43
N HIS A 165 -14.77 18.50 0.54
CA HIS A 165 -15.91 18.27 1.41
C HIS A 165 -15.60 17.01 2.21
N SER A 166 -15.58 17.12 3.53
CA SER A 166 -15.37 15.98 4.44
C SER A 166 -16.69 15.39 4.93
N LYS A 167 -17.78 16.17 4.92
CA LYS A 167 -19.13 15.78 5.35
C LYS A 167 -20.18 16.57 4.58
N GLY A 168 -21.44 16.18 4.66
CA GLY A 168 -22.55 16.88 3.99
C GLY A 168 -23.74 16.00 3.67
N PHE A 169 -24.76 16.55 3.01
CA PHE A 169 -26.00 15.87 2.64
C PHE A 169 -25.82 14.97 1.41
N THR A 170 -26.57 13.87 1.34
CA THR A 170 -26.64 13.02 0.14
C THR A 170 -27.89 13.33 -0.66
N GLY A 171 -27.97 12.88 -1.91
CA GLY A 171 -29.11 13.24 -2.75
C GLY A 171 -29.02 12.71 -4.17
N PHE A 172 -29.93 13.20 -5.00
CA PHE A 172 -30.00 12.85 -6.41
C PHE A 172 -30.12 14.10 -7.26
N HIS A 173 -29.43 14.06 -8.40
CA HIS A 173 -29.49 15.11 -9.40
C HIS A 173 -29.86 14.50 -10.75
N ALA A 174 -30.77 15.17 -11.45
CA ALA A 174 -31.36 14.70 -12.70
C ALA A 174 -31.23 15.76 -13.80
N GLU A 175 -30.73 15.35 -14.97
CA GLU A 175 -30.57 16.22 -16.15
C GLU A 175 -31.04 15.55 -17.45
N GLY A 176 -31.81 16.28 -18.25
CA GLY A 176 -32.16 15.87 -19.63
C GLY A 176 -33.31 14.86 -19.78
N GLY A 177 -34.08 14.54 -18.74
CA GLY A 177 -35.27 13.69 -18.89
C GLY A 177 -35.86 13.14 -17.57
N LYS A 178 -36.63 12.05 -17.69
CA LYS A 178 -37.19 11.29 -16.55
C LYS A 178 -36.18 10.24 -16.07
N LEU A 179 -35.90 10.22 -14.79
CA LEU A 179 -34.93 9.34 -14.13
C LEU A 179 -35.61 8.65 -12.95
N VAL A 180 -35.24 7.39 -12.70
CA VAL A 180 -35.74 6.64 -11.55
C VAL A 180 -34.55 6.13 -10.75
N PHE A 181 -34.48 6.54 -9.50
CA PHE A 181 -33.52 6.05 -8.51
C PHE A 181 -34.26 5.06 -7.60
N SER A 182 -33.70 3.88 -7.41
CA SER A 182 -34.31 2.81 -6.60
C SER A 182 -33.24 2.13 -5.77
N GLN A 183 -33.64 1.40 -4.73
CA GLN A 183 -32.71 0.69 -3.83
C GLN A 183 -31.65 1.62 -3.21
N VAL A 184 -32.07 2.83 -2.81
CA VAL A 184 -31.19 3.82 -2.18
C VAL A 184 -30.83 3.34 -0.78
N GLN A 185 -29.53 3.16 -0.50
CA GLN A 185 -29.01 2.83 0.82
C GLN A 185 -27.87 3.78 1.18
N LEU A 186 -27.87 4.26 2.41
CA LEU A 186 -26.81 5.08 2.98
C LEU A 186 -26.40 4.47 4.32
N LYS A 187 -25.10 4.21 4.51
CA LYS A 187 -24.52 3.63 5.74
C LYS A 187 -23.41 4.54 6.24
N GLU A 188 -23.58 5.17 7.40
CA GLU A 188 -22.60 6.12 7.98
C GLU A 188 -21.76 5.53 9.11
N LEU A 189 -22.08 4.30 9.49
CA LEU A 189 -21.36 3.53 10.49
C LEU A 189 -20.41 2.55 9.79
N ARG A 190 -19.11 2.66 10.04
CA ARG A 190 -18.13 1.68 9.59
C ARG A 190 -18.19 0.48 10.50
N THR A 191 -19.01 -0.50 10.12
CA THR A 191 -19.11 -1.76 10.85
C THR A 191 -19.26 -2.95 9.93
N ASN A 192 -18.65 -4.08 10.31
CA ASN A 192 -18.93 -5.39 9.73
C ASN A 192 -19.82 -6.26 10.64
N LEU A 193 -20.33 -5.72 11.76
CA LEU A 193 -21.38 -6.36 12.54
C LEU A 193 -22.70 -6.35 11.75
N ARG A 194 -23.43 -7.45 11.83
CA ARG A 194 -24.68 -7.68 11.09
C ARG A 194 -25.86 -7.39 12.01
N GLY A 195 -26.87 -6.69 11.50
CA GLY A 195 -28.15 -6.55 12.20
C GLY A 195 -28.06 -5.91 13.58
N LEU A 196 -27.21 -4.90 13.76
CA LEU A 196 -27.12 -4.10 14.99
C LEU A 196 -28.48 -3.44 15.27
N LYS A 197 -29.09 -3.80 16.40
CA LYS A 197 -30.45 -3.38 16.80
C LYS A 197 -30.44 -2.76 18.18
N THR A 198 -31.11 -1.62 18.30
CA THR A 198 -31.44 -1.00 19.58
C THR A 198 -32.32 -1.93 20.42
N ILE A 199 -31.87 -2.21 21.64
CA ILE A 199 -32.63 -2.96 22.65
C ILE A 199 -33.29 -1.99 23.64
N THR A 200 -32.56 -0.97 24.10
CA THR A 200 -33.06 0.08 25.02
C THR A 200 -32.58 1.47 24.63
N GLY A 201 -33.41 2.47 24.96
CA GLY A 201 -33.17 3.90 24.75
C GLY A 201 -32.95 4.32 23.31
N LYS A 202 -32.32 5.48 23.15
CA LYS A 202 -32.17 6.17 21.86
C LYS A 202 -30.76 6.02 21.32
N TRP A 203 -30.64 5.35 20.18
CA TRP A 203 -29.41 5.23 19.39
C TRP A 203 -29.65 5.85 18.02
N GLU A 204 -28.83 6.80 17.61
CA GLU A 204 -28.95 7.49 16.32
C GLU A 204 -27.61 7.51 15.59
N ALA A 205 -27.64 7.35 14.27
CA ALA A 205 -26.47 7.62 13.46
C ALA A 205 -26.21 9.14 13.47
N ALA A 206 -24.98 9.52 13.81
CA ALA A 206 -24.47 10.88 13.77
C ALA A 206 -23.25 10.94 12.84
N SER A 207 -22.79 12.16 12.53
CA SER A 207 -21.66 12.37 11.63
C SER A 207 -20.33 11.78 12.13
N GLU A 208 -20.23 11.56 13.44
CA GLU A 208 -19.09 11.02 14.14
C GLU A 208 -19.16 9.49 14.30
N GLY A 209 -20.36 8.90 14.21
CA GLY A 209 -20.59 7.47 14.43
C GLY A 209 -21.99 7.18 14.97
N LEU A 210 -22.18 5.99 15.56
CA LEU A 210 -23.42 5.64 16.23
C LEU A 210 -23.44 6.26 17.63
N GLU A 211 -24.32 7.23 17.84
CA GLU A 211 -24.49 7.96 19.09
C GLU A 211 -25.55 7.31 19.99
N ALA A 212 -25.19 7.14 21.26
CA ALA A 212 -26.10 6.78 22.34
C ALA A 212 -26.34 8.03 23.21
N ALA A 213 -27.60 8.40 23.40
CA ALA A 213 -28.01 9.57 24.19
C ALA A 213 -29.05 9.15 25.25
N PRO A 214 -28.61 8.59 26.40
CA PRO A 214 -29.49 8.18 27.48
C PRO A 214 -30.08 9.36 28.24
N ASP A 215 -31.30 9.20 28.74
CA ASP A 215 -31.79 10.05 29.82
C ASP A 215 -30.96 9.81 31.10
N GLN A 216 -30.91 10.79 32.00
CA GLN A 216 -30.00 10.79 33.14
C GLN A 216 -30.15 9.50 34.00
N GLY A 217 -29.10 8.67 34.02
CA GLY A 217 -29.04 7.43 34.80
C GLY A 217 -29.50 6.17 34.07
N GLU A 218 -29.86 6.25 32.78
CA GLU A 218 -30.22 5.08 31.97
C GLU A 218 -29.00 4.31 31.45
N ASN A 219 -29.20 3.01 31.18
CA ASN A 219 -28.24 2.15 30.50
C ASN A 219 -28.83 1.71 29.16
N LEU A 220 -28.14 2.04 28.08
CA LEU A 220 -28.57 1.75 26.73
C LEU A 220 -27.84 0.53 26.18
N TYR A 221 -28.55 -0.31 25.43
CA TYR A 221 -28.02 -1.51 24.81
C TYR A 221 -28.34 -1.55 23.33
N SER A 222 -27.34 -1.89 22.51
CA SER A 222 -27.50 -2.17 21.09
C SER A 222 -26.80 -3.48 20.76
N ILE A 223 -27.54 -4.48 20.28
CA ILE A 223 -27.03 -5.85 20.06
C ILE A 223 -27.13 -6.21 18.58
N SER A 224 -26.04 -6.76 18.05
CA SER A 224 -25.98 -7.26 16.68
C SER A 224 -26.49 -8.70 16.59
N SER A 225 -26.91 -9.12 15.39
CA SER A 225 -27.10 -10.53 15.08
C SER A 225 -25.79 -11.27 14.78
N THR A 226 -24.64 -10.59 14.82
CA THR A 226 -23.34 -11.24 14.70
C THR A 226 -23.09 -12.09 15.93
N LEU A 227 -22.92 -13.38 15.70
CA LEU A 227 -22.52 -14.38 16.67
C LEU A 227 -21.05 -14.73 16.43
N SER A 228 -20.25 -14.84 17.48
CA SER A 228 -18.87 -15.32 17.37
C SER A 228 -18.41 -15.94 18.68
N ALA A 229 -17.44 -16.84 18.58
CA ALA A 229 -16.82 -17.53 19.72
C ALA A 229 -15.46 -16.91 20.02
N ASP A 230 -14.56 -17.02 19.05
CA ASP A 230 -13.21 -16.47 19.12
C ASP A 230 -13.02 -15.39 18.07
N PHE A 231 -12.63 -14.21 18.52
CA PHE A 231 -12.59 -13.00 17.69
C PHE A 231 -11.76 -11.90 18.31
N ILE A 232 -11.37 -10.95 17.46
CA ILE A 232 -11.03 -9.60 17.87
C ILE A 232 -12.25 -8.71 17.62
N LEU A 233 -12.71 -7.95 18.61
CA LEU A 233 -13.74 -6.90 18.46
C LEU A 233 -13.13 -5.56 18.85
N GLU A 234 -13.25 -4.56 17.98
CA GLU A 234 -12.73 -3.22 18.22
C GLU A 234 -13.73 -2.13 17.86
N SER A 235 -13.56 -0.95 18.47
CA SER A 235 -14.27 0.27 18.14
C SER A 235 -13.46 1.50 18.57
N ASP A 236 -13.60 2.58 17.81
CA ASP A 236 -13.26 3.91 18.25
C ASP A 236 -14.43 4.49 19.07
N LEU A 237 -14.16 4.81 20.33
CA LEU A 237 -15.10 5.28 21.34
C LEU A 237 -14.81 6.73 21.71
N LEU A 238 -15.83 7.58 21.67
CA LEU A 238 -15.79 8.94 22.19
C LEU A 238 -16.84 9.09 23.28
N LEU A 239 -16.45 9.61 24.44
CA LEU A 239 -17.35 9.96 25.54
C LEU A 239 -17.50 11.48 25.58
N LYS A 240 -18.74 12.00 25.54
CA LYS A 240 -18.98 13.45 25.42
C LYS A 240 -18.87 14.21 26.74
N ASP A 241 -19.04 13.51 27.86
CA ASP A 241 -18.97 14.10 29.19
C ASP A 241 -18.25 13.17 30.19
N LYS A 242 -17.82 13.74 31.33
CA LYS A 242 -17.06 13.01 32.36
C LYS A 242 -17.96 12.07 33.18
N ALA A 243 -19.29 12.16 33.10
CA ALA A 243 -20.19 11.21 33.76
C ALA A 243 -20.50 9.99 32.87
N ALA A 244 -20.14 10.03 31.59
CA ALA A 244 -20.43 9.00 30.63
C ALA A 244 -19.52 7.76 30.75
N ALA A 245 -20.08 6.62 30.36
CA ALA A 245 -19.34 5.40 30.10
C ALA A 245 -19.84 4.73 28.82
N GLY A 246 -18.91 4.13 28.08
CA GLY A 246 -19.17 3.38 26.86
C GLY A 246 -18.56 1.99 26.95
N SER A 247 -19.15 1.00 26.28
CA SER A 247 -18.70 -0.37 26.39
C SER A 247 -18.88 -1.19 25.13
N LEU A 248 -17.94 -2.10 24.90
CA LEU A 248 -18.11 -3.23 24.00
C LEU A 248 -18.72 -4.40 24.78
N LEU A 249 -19.78 -4.99 24.22
CA LEU A 249 -20.41 -6.20 24.73
C LEU A 249 -20.07 -7.37 23.82
N PHE A 250 -19.71 -8.49 24.42
CA PHE A 250 -19.33 -9.66 23.66
C PHE A 250 -19.69 -10.95 24.40
N ARG A 251 -19.84 -12.03 23.63
CA ARG A 251 -20.45 -13.29 24.10
C ARG A 251 -21.74 -13.03 24.91
N SER A 252 -22.55 -12.11 24.38
CA SER A 252 -23.78 -11.59 24.98
C SER A 252 -24.98 -12.47 24.65
N ASP A 253 -26.00 -12.44 25.51
CA ASP A 253 -27.35 -12.81 25.12
C ASP A 253 -27.99 -11.75 24.20
N LYS A 254 -29.22 -12.00 23.75
CA LYS A 254 -29.96 -11.09 22.84
C LYS A 254 -30.38 -9.77 23.49
N THR A 255 -30.26 -9.64 24.82
CA THR A 255 -30.70 -8.46 25.57
C THR A 255 -29.54 -7.52 25.90
N GLY A 256 -28.30 -8.01 25.91
CA GLY A 256 -27.13 -7.26 26.39
C GLY A 256 -26.94 -7.31 27.90
N LEU A 257 -27.96 -7.72 28.65
CA LEU A 257 -27.92 -7.79 30.12
C LEU A 257 -27.05 -8.93 30.63
N LYS A 258 -26.80 -9.94 29.79
CA LYS A 258 -26.00 -11.10 30.12
C LYS A 258 -24.83 -11.25 29.14
N ALA A 259 -23.68 -10.66 29.47
CA ALA A 259 -22.55 -10.54 28.56
C ALA A 259 -21.22 -10.47 29.32
N TYR A 260 -20.12 -10.60 28.58
CA TYR A 260 -18.89 -9.92 28.97
C TYR A 260 -18.92 -8.48 28.47
N GLN A 261 -18.38 -7.57 29.27
CA GLN A 261 -18.39 -6.14 29.02
C GLN A 261 -17.00 -5.57 29.23
N VAL A 262 -16.49 -4.84 28.24
CA VAL A 262 -15.36 -3.91 28.43
C VAL A 262 -15.89 -2.51 28.52
N LYS A 263 -15.86 -1.93 29.72
CA LYS A 263 -16.41 -0.61 30.03
C LYS A 263 -15.29 0.40 30.24
N ALA A 264 -15.29 1.47 29.45
CA ALA A 264 -14.53 2.68 29.71
C ALA A 264 -15.41 3.67 30.49
N ASP A 265 -15.02 4.00 31.71
CA ASP A 265 -15.75 4.86 32.64
C ASP A 265 -14.99 6.17 32.85
N ALA A 266 -15.44 7.25 32.20
CA ALA A 266 -14.77 8.54 32.27
C ALA A 266 -14.85 9.17 33.67
N LYS A 267 -15.88 8.83 34.45
CA LYS A 267 -16.10 9.43 35.78
C LYS A 267 -15.04 8.99 36.76
N ASN A 268 -14.65 7.73 36.66
CA ASN A 268 -13.71 7.12 37.58
C ASN A 268 -12.29 7.01 36.99
N ASP A 269 -12.12 7.31 35.70
CA ASP A 269 -10.87 7.08 34.94
C ASP A 269 -10.44 5.61 35.01
N ILE A 270 -11.36 4.71 34.63
CA ILE A 270 -11.17 3.26 34.73
C ILE A 270 -11.62 2.55 33.45
N LEU A 271 -10.82 1.57 33.04
CA LEU A 271 -11.21 0.51 32.09
C LEU A 271 -11.48 -0.79 32.86
N GLN A 272 -12.67 -1.38 32.70
CA GLN A 272 -13.09 -2.60 33.39
C GLN A 272 -13.48 -3.69 32.40
N LEU A 273 -13.03 -4.92 32.64
CA LEU A 273 -13.55 -6.15 32.05
C LEU A 273 -14.44 -6.86 33.07
N MET A 274 -15.70 -7.10 32.71
CA MET A 274 -16.71 -7.62 33.64
C MET A 274 -17.53 -8.76 33.04
N ASP A 275 -17.93 -9.72 33.89
CA ASP A 275 -19.08 -10.59 33.63
C ASP A 275 -20.34 -9.95 34.22
N THR A 276 -21.22 -9.43 33.36
CA THR A 276 -22.43 -8.71 33.80
C THR A 276 -23.49 -9.64 34.39
N ARG A 277 -23.39 -10.94 34.14
CA ARG A 277 -24.34 -11.97 34.61
C ARG A 277 -24.14 -12.26 36.09
N GLN A 278 -22.88 -12.40 36.45
CA GLN A 278 -22.43 -12.61 37.83
C GLN A 278 -22.22 -11.27 38.57
N LYS A 279 -22.28 -10.14 37.85
CA LYS A 279 -21.91 -8.80 38.35
C LYS A 279 -20.48 -8.80 38.91
N LYS A 280 -19.58 -9.51 38.25
CA LYS A 280 -18.20 -9.76 38.67
C LYS A 280 -17.24 -8.95 37.79
N VAL A 281 -16.39 -8.13 38.41
CA VAL A 281 -15.24 -7.54 37.71
C VAL A 281 -14.17 -8.63 37.59
N LEU A 282 -13.75 -8.92 36.36
CA LEU A 282 -12.70 -9.89 36.07
C LEU A 282 -11.32 -9.24 36.11
N ALA A 283 -11.21 -8.04 35.56
CA ALA A 283 -9.99 -7.24 35.56
C ALA A 283 -10.33 -5.74 35.47
N GLU A 284 -9.45 -4.90 36.02
CA GLU A 284 -9.60 -3.44 36.04
C GLU A 284 -8.23 -2.75 35.94
N ALA A 285 -8.18 -1.61 35.25
CA ALA A 285 -7.03 -0.73 35.20
C ALA A 285 -7.45 0.74 35.29
N LYS A 286 -6.65 1.56 35.99
CA LYS A 286 -6.79 3.01 35.95
C LYS A 286 -6.33 3.53 34.60
N MET A 287 -7.18 4.29 33.93
CA MET A 287 -6.93 4.82 32.60
C MET A 287 -7.49 6.25 32.52
N PRO A 288 -6.66 7.28 32.36
CA PRO A 288 -7.14 8.65 32.15
C PRO A 288 -8.02 8.72 30.91
N ILE A 289 -9.30 9.06 31.10
CA ILE A 289 -10.30 9.16 30.03
C ILE A 289 -10.88 10.57 30.05
N GLU A 290 -10.47 11.36 29.06
CA GLU A 290 -10.87 12.74 28.88
C GLU A 290 -12.05 12.84 27.90
N PRO A 291 -13.14 13.53 28.29
CA PRO A 291 -14.27 13.75 27.39
C PRO A 291 -13.87 14.47 26.10
N GLY A 292 -14.50 14.10 24.99
CA GLY A 292 -14.24 14.66 23.67
C GLY A 292 -13.00 14.09 22.96
N MET A 293 -12.19 13.26 23.63
CA MET A 293 -11.11 12.50 23.01
C MET A 293 -11.62 11.18 22.42
N LEU A 294 -10.98 10.73 21.35
CA LEU A 294 -11.24 9.44 20.72
C LEU A 294 -10.32 8.37 21.31
N TYR A 295 -10.90 7.24 21.71
CA TYR A 295 -10.21 6.11 22.30
C TYR A 295 -10.48 4.85 21.49
N ARG A 296 -9.43 4.16 21.03
CA ARG A 296 -9.61 2.82 20.46
C ARG A 296 -9.68 1.79 21.56
N VAL A 297 -10.71 0.97 21.55
CA VAL A 297 -10.89 -0.16 22.49
C VAL A 297 -10.96 -1.43 21.68
N LYS A 298 -10.13 -2.41 22.03
CA LYS A 298 -10.07 -3.70 21.34
C LYS A 298 -10.12 -4.84 22.36
N VAL A 299 -10.84 -5.91 22.03
CA VAL A 299 -10.95 -7.13 22.82
C VAL A 299 -10.58 -8.32 21.95
N LYS A 300 -9.65 -9.15 22.40
CA LYS A 300 -9.40 -10.49 21.84
C LYS A 300 -10.01 -11.53 22.79
N ALA A 301 -10.96 -12.30 22.29
CA ALA A 301 -11.52 -13.45 23.00
C ALA A 301 -11.11 -14.72 22.25
N GLU A 302 -10.52 -15.68 22.95
CA GLU A 302 -10.03 -16.94 22.39
C GLU A 302 -10.16 -18.04 23.45
N GLY A 303 -11.07 -18.99 23.26
CA GLY A 303 -11.39 -19.98 24.29
C GLY A 303 -11.81 -19.30 25.60
N SER A 304 -11.13 -19.61 26.71
CA SER A 304 -11.33 -18.94 28.01
C SER A 304 -10.59 -17.61 28.15
N SER A 305 -9.58 -17.35 27.33
CA SER A 305 -8.71 -16.18 27.43
C SER A 305 -9.41 -14.93 26.89
N LEU A 306 -9.51 -13.91 27.73
CA LEU A 306 -10.07 -12.60 27.44
C LEU A 306 -9.00 -11.53 27.62
N GLN A 307 -8.63 -10.85 26.54
CA GLN A 307 -7.61 -9.81 26.55
C GLN A 307 -8.18 -8.48 26.04
N VAL A 308 -7.89 -7.38 26.74
CA VAL A 308 -8.34 -6.04 26.37
C VAL A 308 -7.14 -5.16 26.06
N PHE A 309 -7.20 -4.46 24.94
CA PHE A 309 -6.18 -3.54 24.45
C PHE A 309 -6.77 -2.13 24.42
N TRP A 310 -5.94 -1.14 24.72
CA TRP A 310 -6.32 0.26 24.77
C TRP A 310 -5.46 1.07 23.81
N GLN A 311 -6.12 1.93 23.03
CA GLN A 311 -5.53 2.66 21.91
C GLN A 311 -4.92 1.70 20.87
N ASN A 312 -3.81 2.09 20.25
CA ASN A 312 -3.07 1.25 19.30
C ASN A 312 -2.04 0.34 20.01
N GLY A 313 -2.25 0.06 21.31
CA GLY A 313 -1.37 -0.81 22.07
C GLY A 313 -1.43 -2.27 21.60
N GLY A 314 -0.29 -2.87 21.29
CA GLY A 314 -0.05 -4.28 21.04
C GLY A 314 0.01 -5.12 22.31
N THR A 315 0.16 -4.51 23.49
CA THR A 315 0.06 -5.23 24.78
C THR A 315 -1.33 -5.07 25.40
N SER A 316 -1.90 -6.17 25.89
CA SER A 316 -3.18 -6.10 26.59
C SER A 316 -3.05 -5.39 27.94
N VAL A 317 -3.92 -4.42 28.21
CA VAL A 317 -4.00 -3.72 29.49
C VAL A 317 -4.84 -4.47 30.53
N LEU A 318 -5.72 -5.38 30.11
CA LEU A 318 -6.47 -6.29 30.97
C LEU A 318 -6.39 -7.72 30.41
N LYS A 319 -6.23 -8.72 31.29
CA LYS A 319 -6.31 -10.15 30.96
C LYS A 319 -7.20 -10.86 31.98
N ALA A 320 -7.99 -11.84 31.54
CA ALA A 320 -8.75 -12.74 32.41
C ALA A 320 -8.95 -14.11 31.73
N GLU A 321 -9.06 -15.16 32.54
CA GLU A 321 -9.50 -16.49 32.10
C GLU A 321 -10.91 -16.74 32.62
N ASP A 322 -11.90 -16.89 31.72
CA ASP A 322 -13.27 -17.22 32.08
C ASP A 322 -14.01 -17.93 30.93
N ASP A 323 -14.27 -19.21 31.11
CA ASP A 323 -14.94 -20.11 30.16
C ASP A 323 -16.46 -20.17 30.34
N SER A 324 -17.02 -19.39 31.27
CA SER A 324 -18.46 -19.40 31.56
C SER A 324 -19.31 -19.16 30.31
N TYR A 325 -18.74 -18.46 29.31
CA TYR A 325 -19.34 -18.20 28.02
C TYR A 325 -18.27 -18.23 26.95
N THR A 326 -18.44 -19.12 25.99
CA THR A 326 -17.49 -19.33 24.88
C THR A 326 -18.02 -18.81 23.55
N LYS A 327 -19.32 -18.52 23.45
CA LYS A 327 -19.97 -17.99 22.23
C LYS A 327 -21.16 -17.11 22.56
N GLY A 328 -21.39 -16.06 21.78
CA GLY A 328 -22.58 -15.21 21.93
C GLY A 328 -22.58 -14.00 20.99
N PHE A 329 -23.56 -13.12 21.16
CA PHE A 329 -23.75 -11.94 20.33
C PHE A 329 -22.74 -10.83 20.68
N LEU A 330 -22.45 -9.99 19.69
CA LEU A 330 -21.64 -8.78 19.85
C LEU A 330 -22.53 -7.54 19.90
N GLY A 331 -22.14 -6.53 20.66
CA GLY A 331 -22.92 -5.30 20.76
C GLY A 331 -22.22 -4.20 21.55
N LEU A 332 -23.01 -3.21 21.92
CA LEU A 332 -22.57 -1.97 22.54
C LEU A 332 -23.44 -1.66 23.75
N HIS A 333 -22.84 -0.96 24.71
CA HIS A 333 -23.54 -0.39 25.86
C HIS A 333 -23.07 1.04 26.13
N ALA A 334 -23.99 1.90 26.59
CA ALA A 334 -23.65 3.25 27.05
C ALA A 334 -24.47 3.66 28.28
N SER A 335 -23.81 4.38 29.19
CA SER A 335 -24.44 5.06 30.33
C SER A 335 -23.91 6.49 30.41
N GLY A 336 -24.56 7.40 29.67
CA GLY A 336 -24.11 8.75 29.32
C GLY A 336 -23.88 8.90 27.81
N ASP A 337 -23.59 10.13 27.36
CA ASP A 337 -23.46 10.43 25.94
C ASP A 337 -22.16 9.83 25.36
N ALA A 338 -22.31 8.87 24.45
CA ALA A 338 -21.20 8.13 23.85
C ALA A 338 -21.39 7.94 22.34
N VAL A 339 -20.29 7.97 21.59
CA VAL A 339 -20.27 7.73 20.15
C VAL A 339 -19.33 6.58 19.83
N PHE A 340 -19.80 5.65 19.01
CA PHE A 340 -19.04 4.49 18.54
C PHE A 340 -18.85 4.55 17.03
N GLN A 341 -17.61 4.38 16.57
CA GLN A 341 -17.27 4.30 15.15
C GLN A 341 -16.26 3.18 14.92
N ASN A 342 -16.07 2.78 13.66
CA ASN A 342 -15.10 1.75 13.28
C ASN A 342 -15.29 0.45 14.08
N ILE A 343 -16.56 0.03 14.25
CA ILE A 343 -16.92 -1.15 15.04
C ILE A 343 -16.67 -2.41 14.20
N GLN A 344 -15.52 -3.05 14.40
CA GLN A 344 -15.08 -4.18 13.57
C GLN A 344 -14.88 -5.43 14.41
N VAL A 345 -15.33 -6.57 13.90
CA VAL A 345 -14.94 -7.90 14.38
C VAL A 345 -13.97 -8.54 13.39
N SER A 346 -12.99 -9.33 13.84
CA SER A 346 -12.17 -10.14 12.94
C SER A 346 -13.07 -11.03 12.07
N ASP A 347 -12.97 -10.88 10.75
CA ASP A 347 -13.75 -11.60 9.74
C ASP A 347 -12.85 -11.82 8.50
N LEU A 348 -13.43 -12.37 7.43
CA LEU A 348 -12.77 -12.57 6.15
C LEU A 348 -12.21 -11.26 5.55
N GLN A 349 -10.91 -11.25 5.27
CA GLN A 349 -10.24 -10.28 4.42
C GLN A 349 -10.42 -10.67 2.95
N SER A 350 -11.05 -9.80 2.17
CA SER A 350 -11.39 -10.08 0.78
C SER A 350 -11.68 -8.80 0.00
N ASN A 351 -11.38 -8.79 -1.31
CA ASN A 351 -11.85 -7.76 -2.24
C ASN A 351 -13.24 -8.10 -2.85
N LEU A 352 -13.82 -9.24 -2.47
CA LEU A 352 -15.14 -9.68 -2.91
C LEU A 352 -16.21 -9.10 -1.99
N GLU A 353 -17.32 -8.65 -2.57
CA GLU A 353 -18.33 -7.88 -1.86
C GLU A 353 -19.69 -8.56 -1.85
N GLY A 354 -20.53 -8.16 -0.90
CA GLY A 354 -21.93 -8.58 -0.83
C GLY A 354 -22.11 -10.05 -0.44
N TRP A 355 -21.23 -10.56 0.42
CA TRP A 355 -21.32 -11.91 0.97
C TRP A 355 -22.69 -12.18 1.60
N GLN A 356 -23.33 -13.28 1.18
CA GLN A 356 -24.62 -13.74 1.67
C GLN A 356 -24.51 -15.22 2.04
N SER A 357 -24.94 -15.55 3.26
CA SER A 357 -25.11 -16.95 3.68
C SER A 357 -26.35 -17.52 2.98
N VAL A 358 -26.17 -18.60 2.22
CA VAL A 358 -27.27 -19.30 1.54
C VAL A 358 -27.93 -20.29 2.50
N ASN A 359 -27.11 -21.04 3.23
CA ASN A 359 -27.49 -22.00 4.26
C ASN A 359 -26.32 -22.20 5.24
N GLY A 360 -26.52 -23.06 6.24
CA GLY A 360 -25.58 -23.31 7.34
C GLY A 360 -25.30 -22.09 8.21
N GLU A 361 -24.38 -22.22 9.15
CA GLU A 361 -23.98 -21.14 10.05
C GLU A 361 -22.68 -20.50 9.56
N TRP A 362 -22.63 -19.16 9.48
CA TRP A 362 -21.44 -18.43 9.06
C TRP A 362 -21.13 -17.28 10.01
N THR A 363 -20.05 -17.41 10.76
CA THR A 363 -19.64 -16.48 11.81
C THR A 363 -18.26 -15.88 11.55
N PRO A 364 -18.02 -14.63 11.98
CA PRO A 364 -16.66 -14.09 12.06
C PRO A 364 -15.80 -14.87 13.06
N HIS A 365 -14.50 -14.97 12.83
CA HIS A 365 -13.52 -15.71 13.61
C HIS A 365 -12.15 -15.02 13.62
N LEU A 366 -11.23 -15.43 14.50
CA LEU A 366 -9.82 -14.98 14.45
C LEU A 366 -9.15 -15.37 13.12
N ASP A 367 -9.46 -16.58 12.63
CA ASP A 367 -8.97 -17.12 11.36
C ASP A 367 -9.80 -16.68 10.12
N GLY A 368 -10.46 -15.52 10.20
CA GLY A 368 -11.29 -15.00 9.11
C GLY A 368 -12.76 -15.33 9.30
N THR A 369 -13.39 -16.04 8.38
CA THR A 369 -14.79 -16.47 8.55
C THR A 369 -14.90 -17.98 8.71
N ALA A 370 -15.65 -18.41 9.74
CA ALA A 370 -16.00 -19.79 9.96
C ALA A 370 -17.34 -20.12 9.30
N GLY A 371 -17.39 -21.22 8.56
CA GLY A 371 -18.63 -21.87 8.11
C GLY A 371 -18.82 -23.20 8.82
N THR A 372 -20.01 -23.47 9.34
CA THR A 372 -20.38 -24.74 9.97
C THR A 372 -21.54 -25.37 9.22
N SER A 373 -21.34 -26.60 8.76
CA SER A 373 -22.34 -27.41 8.09
C SER A 373 -22.87 -28.53 8.97
N GLN A 374 -24.11 -28.95 8.74
CA GLN A 374 -24.66 -30.17 9.32
C GLN A 374 -24.07 -31.41 8.61
N ALA A 375 -24.22 -32.57 9.25
CA ALA A 375 -23.75 -33.83 8.69
C ALA A 375 -24.39 -34.09 7.31
N GLU A 376 -23.57 -34.54 6.37
CA GLU A 376 -23.96 -34.85 4.98
C GLU A 376 -24.55 -33.67 4.17
N GLU A 377 -24.43 -32.42 4.64
CA GLU A 377 -24.94 -31.24 3.94
C GLU A 377 -23.81 -30.34 3.41
N ASN A 378 -24.04 -29.75 2.23
CA ASN A 378 -23.23 -28.67 1.70
C ASN A 378 -23.78 -27.32 2.15
N THR A 379 -22.93 -26.49 2.73
CA THR A 379 -23.24 -25.15 3.23
C THR A 379 -22.51 -24.10 2.41
N TYR A 380 -23.21 -23.07 1.94
CA TYR A 380 -22.63 -22.06 1.04
C TYR A 380 -22.74 -20.64 1.59
N ARG A 381 -21.70 -19.85 1.34
CA ARG A 381 -21.72 -18.38 1.47
C ARG A 381 -21.19 -17.77 0.19
N MET A 382 -22.03 -16.99 -0.50
CA MET A 382 -21.75 -16.50 -1.85
C MET A 382 -21.55 -14.98 -1.87
N ALA A 383 -20.54 -14.50 -2.59
CA ALA A 383 -20.37 -13.07 -2.87
C ALA A 383 -21.34 -12.60 -3.96
N GLN A 384 -21.65 -11.30 -3.99
CA GLN A 384 -22.33 -10.72 -5.17
C GLN A 384 -21.36 -10.45 -6.32
N THR A 385 -20.07 -10.25 -6.02
CA THR A 385 -19.01 -10.10 -7.02
C THR A 385 -18.95 -11.33 -7.94
N ALA A 386 -18.71 -11.10 -9.22
CA ALA A 386 -18.62 -12.12 -10.25
C ALA A 386 -17.48 -11.81 -11.22
N GLY A 387 -16.91 -12.85 -11.82
CA GLY A 387 -15.84 -12.74 -12.81
C GLY A 387 -15.94 -13.81 -13.90
N ALA A 388 -15.20 -13.59 -14.97
CA ALA A 388 -15.04 -14.53 -16.07
C ALA A 388 -13.65 -15.16 -16.01
N ASP A 389 -12.62 -14.35 -16.27
CA ASP A 389 -11.22 -14.75 -16.25
C ASP A 389 -10.50 -14.07 -15.08
N PHE A 390 -9.89 -14.86 -14.21
CA PHE A 390 -9.32 -14.40 -12.94
C PHE A 390 -8.31 -15.39 -12.37
N VAL A 391 -7.48 -14.88 -11.45
CA VAL A 391 -6.79 -15.67 -10.43
C VAL A 391 -7.56 -15.49 -9.12
N LEU A 392 -8.12 -16.58 -8.59
CA LEU A 392 -8.81 -16.62 -7.29
C LEU A 392 -7.89 -17.29 -6.27
N GLU A 393 -7.54 -16.56 -5.23
CA GLU A 393 -6.67 -17.01 -4.14
C GLU A 393 -7.47 -17.15 -2.84
N GLY A 394 -7.06 -18.02 -1.93
CA GLY A 394 -7.63 -18.11 -0.58
C GLY A 394 -6.87 -19.03 0.37
N ASP A 395 -6.96 -18.72 1.67
CA ASP A 395 -6.42 -19.55 2.75
C ASP A 395 -7.57 -20.32 3.41
N LEU A 396 -7.45 -21.65 3.45
CA LEU A 396 -8.49 -22.57 3.93
C LEU A 396 -7.94 -23.39 5.10
N LYS A 397 -8.72 -23.49 6.18
CA LYS A 397 -8.43 -24.37 7.33
C LYS A 397 -9.65 -25.21 7.65
N ILE A 398 -9.54 -26.54 7.62
CA ILE A 398 -10.57 -27.42 8.19
C ILE A 398 -10.36 -27.46 9.71
N ASP A 399 -11.44 -27.38 10.49
CA ASP A 399 -11.37 -27.44 11.96
C ASP A 399 -10.73 -28.75 12.45
N ALA A 400 -9.90 -28.68 13.49
CA ALA A 400 -9.20 -29.84 14.07
C ALA A 400 -10.17 -30.94 14.55
N GLU A 401 -11.37 -30.57 14.97
CA GLU A 401 -12.42 -31.48 15.45
C GLU A 401 -13.35 -31.96 14.32
N ALA A 402 -13.03 -31.65 13.06
CA ALA A 402 -13.82 -32.02 11.89
C ALA A 402 -13.06 -32.95 10.91
N PRO A 403 -12.67 -34.17 11.33
CA PRO A 403 -11.86 -35.09 10.50
C PRO A 403 -12.55 -35.53 9.19
N TYR A 404 -13.88 -35.42 9.12
CA TYR A 404 -14.69 -35.73 7.94
C TYR A 404 -15.21 -34.47 7.24
N GLY A 405 -14.78 -33.29 7.68
CA GLY A 405 -15.18 -32.00 7.13
C GLY A 405 -14.39 -31.65 5.89
N THR A 406 -14.98 -30.85 5.00
CA THR A 406 -14.29 -30.29 3.83
C THR A 406 -14.43 -28.79 3.77
N ALA A 407 -13.46 -28.14 3.14
CA ALA A 407 -13.48 -26.72 2.82
C ALA A 407 -13.38 -26.53 1.30
N GLY A 408 -14.14 -25.58 0.75
CA GLY A 408 -14.11 -25.34 -0.69
C GLY A 408 -14.31 -23.89 -1.12
N LEU A 409 -13.74 -23.57 -2.28
CA LEU A 409 -13.95 -22.31 -2.98
C LEU A 409 -14.84 -22.56 -4.20
N VAL A 410 -15.96 -21.83 -4.27
CA VAL A 410 -16.89 -21.84 -5.40
C VAL A 410 -16.54 -20.70 -6.34
N PHE A 411 -16.51 -20.96 -7.63
CA PHE A 411 -16.22 -19.94 -8.64
C PHE A 411 -17.01 -20.19 -9.93
N ARG A 412 -17.22 -19.10 -10.68
CA ARG A 412 -18.17 -19.06 -11.80
C ARG A 412 -19.56 -19.63 -11.41
N GLY A 413 -19.93 -19.42 -10.14
CA GLY A 413 -21.11 -20.02 -9.53
C GLY A 413 -22.39 -19.21 -9.67
N LYS A 414 -23.53 -19.86 -9.45
CA LYS A 414 -24.82 -19.19 -9.27
C LYS A 414 -24.98 -18.63 -7.86
N ALA A 415 -25.97 -17.76 -7.68
CA ALA A 415 -26.21 -17.07 -6.41
C ALA A 415 -26.58 -18.01 -5.24
N ASP A 416 -27.09 -19.21 -5.53
CA ASP A 416 -27.43 -20.24 -4.56
C ASP A 416 -26.28 -21.22 -4.28
N GLY A 417 -25.14 -21.08 -4.97
CA GLY A 417 -23.98 -21.97 -4.83
C GLY A 417 -24.18 -23.39 -5.35
N ARG A 418 -25.26 -23.69 -6.10
CA ARG A 418 -25.59 -25.06 -6.54
C ARG A 418 -25.21 -25.39 -7.98
N GLU A 419 -24.76 -24.40 -8.75
CA GLU A 419 -24.18 -24.56 -10.08
C GLU A 419 -22.92 -23.71 -10.16
N GLY A 420 -21.95 -24.13 -10.97
CA GLY A 420 -20.63 -23.53 -11.07
C GLY A 420 -19.53 -24.57 -10.88
N TYR A 421 -18.30 -24.09 -10.69
CA TYR A 421 -17.18 -24.93 -10.30
C TYR A 421 -16.89 -24.78 -8.81
N MET A 422 -16.35 -25.83 -8.21
CA MET A 422 -15.88 -25.83 -6.82
C MET A 422 -14.57 -26.58 -6.71
N LEU A 423 -13.57 -25.96 -6.09
CA LEU A 423 -12.39 -26.65 -5.56
C LEU A 423 -12.67 -27.04 -4.11
N THR A 424 -12.36 -28.28 -3.73
CA THR A 424 -12.57 -28.81 -2.38
C THR A 424 -11.32 -29.48 -1.84
N LEU A 425 -11.05 -29.30 -0.54
CA LEU A 425 -10.04 -29.98 0.25
C LEU A 425 -10.73 -31.02 1.13
N ASP A 426 -10.34 -32.28 1.03
CA ASP A 426 -10.97 -33.41 1.72
C ASP A 426 -9.89 -34.23 2.47
N PRO A 427 -9.69 -33.98 3.78
CA PRO A 427 -8.69 -34.66 4.57
C PRO A 427 -9.01 -36.14 4.82
N ASN A 428 -10.29 -36.51 4.89
CA ASN A 428 -10.69 -37.90 5.04
C ASN A 428 -10.25 -38.77 3.86
N LEU A 429 -10.17 -38.20 2.65
CA LEU A 429 -9.73 -38.90 1.45
C LEU A 429 -8.34 -38.47 0.97
N ASN A 430 -7.62 -37.63 1.72
CA ASN A 430 -6.31 -37.07 1.37
C ASN A 430 -6.26 -36.62 -0.10
N ARG A 431 -7.17 -35.71 -0.46
CA ARG A 431 -7.25 -35.21 -1.83
C ARG A 431 -7.80 -33.79 -1.92
N ILE A 432 -7.43 -33.13 -3.00
CA ILE A 432 -8.15 -31.98 -3.53
C ILE A 432 -8.92 -32.38 -4.78
N ARG A 433 -10.13 -31.83 -4.94
CA ARG A 433 -11.03 -32.15 -6.06
C ARG A 433 -11.60 -30.88 -6.67
N LEU A 434 -11.47 -30.75 -7.99
CA LEU A 434 -12.15 -29.75 -8.79
C LEU A 434 -13.38 -30.39 -9.44
N LEU A 435 -14.57 -29.83 -9.20
CA LEU A 435 -15.84 -30.39 -9.69
C LEU A 435 -16.79 -29.34 -10.28
N ASP A 436 -17.65 -29.81 -11.17
CA ASP A 436 -18.86 -29.13 -11.66
C ASP A 436 -20.04 -29.48 -10.74
N LEU A 437 -20.61 -28.47 -10.09
CA LEU A 437 -21.63 -28.60 -9.05
C LEU A 437 -22.98 -29.11 -9.56
N LYS A 438 -23.35 -28.88 -10.83
CA LYS A 438 -24.69 -29.21 -11.33
C LYS A 438 -24.89 -30.71 -11.54
N GLY A 439 -23.82 -31.40 -11.93
CA GLY A 439 -23.81 -32.83 -12.20
C GLY A 439 -22.98 -33.65 -11.22
N ASP A 440 -22.38 -33.01 -10.21
CA ASP A 440 -21.31 -33.56 -9.36
C ASP A 440 -20.22 -34.27 -10.19
N ARG A 441 -19.90 -33.68 -11.36
CA ARG A 441 -18.90 -34.22 -12.27
C ARG A 441 -17.53 -33.77 -11.79
N THR A 442 -16.68 -34.73 -11.44
CA THR A 442 -15.26 -34.44 -11.16
C THR A 442 -14.55 -34.07 -12.45
N LEU A 443 -13.88 -32.92 -12.44
CA LEU A 443 -13.04 -32.47 -13.55
C LEU A 443 -11.59 -32.90 -13.33
N GLY A 444 -11.11 -32.83 -12.08
CA GLY A 444 -9.76 -33.27 -11.70
C GLY A 444 -9.65 -33.60 -10.21
N ILE A 445 -8.70 -34.48 -9.89
CA ILE A 445 -8.34 -34.88 -8.52
C ILE A 445 -6.82 -34.83 -8.42
N ALA A 446 -6.30 -34.36 -7.30
CA ALA A 446 -4.92 -34.59 -6.90
C ALA A 446 -4.87 -35.15 -5.47
N GLU A 447 -4.13 -36.24 -5.28
CA GLU A 447 -3.88 -36.82 -3.95
C GLU A 447 -2.92 -35.90 -3.19
N ARG A 448 -3.30 -35.51 -1.97
CA ARG A 448 -2.54 -34.62 -1.09
C ARG A 448 -2.83 -35.03 0.35
N GLU A 449 -1.78 -35.25 1.14
CA GLU A 449 -1.97 -35.45 2.58
C GLU A 449 -2.45 -34.13 3.18
N LEU A 450 -3.60 -34.20 3.87
CA LEU A 450 -4.26 -33.04 4.44
C LEU A 450 -4.53 -33.30 5.92
N GLU A 451 -4.16 -32.35 6.74
CA GLU A 451 -4.33 -32.38 8.19
C GLU A 451 -5.38 -31.36 8.60
N THR A 452 -6.29 -31.76 9.48
CA THR A 452 -7.23 -30.84 10.12
C THR A 452 -6.49 -29.91 11.09
N GLY A 453 -6.97 -28.67 11.22
CA GLY A 453 -6.32 -27.62 12.02
C GLY A 453 -5.22 -26.86 11.28
N LYS A 454 -4.74 -27.36 10.13
CA LYS A 454 -3.72 -26.70 9.30
C LYS A 454 -4.33 -25.75 8.28
N ILE A 455 -3.62 -24.66 7.99
CA ILE A 455 -3.96 -23.70 6.93
C ILE A 455 -3.31 -24.15 5.63
N TYR A 456 -4.09 -24.14 4.55
CA TYR A 456 -3.64 -24.41 3.18
C TYR A 456 -3.94 -23.22 2.28
N HIS A 457 -2.94 -22.79 1.50
CA HIS A 457 -3.11 -21.77 0.47
C HIS A 457 -3.53 -22.40 -0.86
N VAL A 458 -4.47 -21.78 -1.58
CA VAL A 458 -4.87 -22.21 -2.92
C VAL A 458 -4.94 -21.05 -3.89
N GLU A 459 -4.56 -21.31 -5.15
CA GLU A 459 -4.71 -20.39 -6.27
C GLU A 459 -5.44 -21.11 -7.41
N ILE A 460 -6.50 -20.50 -7.94
CA ILE A 460 -7.29 -21.01 -9.07
C ILE A 460 -7.16 -20.02 -10.21
N HIS A 461 -6.42 -20.42 -11.25
CA HIS A 461 -6.26 -19.66 -12.49
C HIS A 461 -7.35 -20.11 -13.46
N ALA A 462 -8.30 -19.22 -13.75
CA ALA A 462 -9.37 -19.45 -14.71
C ALA A 462 -9.20 -18.48 -15.89
N ALA A 463 -8.86 -19.01 -17.07
CA ALA A 463 -8.65 -18.23 -18.29
C ALA A 463 -9.37 -18.90 -19.48
N GLY A 464 -10.50 -18.34 -19.89
CA GLY A 464 -11.35 -18.97 -20.90
C GLY A 464 -11.88 -20.31 -20.40
N ASP A 465 -11.58 -21.39 -21.13
CA ASP A 465 -11.90 -22.77 -20.74
C ASP A 465 -10.76 -23.45 -19.96
N ASP A 466 -9.59 -22.82 -19.84
CA ASP A 466 -8.44 -23.38 -19.10
C ASP A 466 -8.57 -23.10 -17.60
N LEU A 467 -8.51 -24.16 -16.80
CA LEU A 467 -8.60 -24.11 -15.34
C LEU A 467 -7.37 -24.79 -14.74
N LYS A 468 -6.57 -24.05 -13.98
CA LYS A 468 -5.43 -24.56 -13.23
C LYS A 468 -5.59 -24.29 -11.74
N VAL A 469 -5.19 -25.25 -10.92
CA VAL A 469 -5.22 -25.16 -9.46
C VAL A 469 -3.81 -25.36 -8.94
N TYR A 470 -3.27 -24.35 -8.28
CA TYR A 470 -2.05 -24.44 -7.48
C TYR A 470 -2.44 -24.58 -6.02
N PHE A 471 -1.64 -25.35 -5.29
CA PHE A 471 -1.92 -25.74 -3.91
C PHE A 471 -0.65 -25.57 -3.10
N ASP A 472 -0.76 -25.00 -1.91
CA ASP A 472 0.28 -24.92 -0.87
C ASP A 472 1.70 -24.56 -1.36
N GLY A 473 1.78 -23.56 -2.25
CA GLY A 473 3.06 -23.05 -2.75
C GLY A 473 3.79 -23.97 -3.74
N TYR A 474 3.21 -25.11 -4.14
CA TYR A 474 3.85 -25.98 -5.13
C TYR A 474 3.95 -25.28 -6.51
N ALA A 475 5.10 -25.44 -7.16
CA ALA A 475 5.41 -24.79 -8.43
C ALA A 475 4.46 -25.23 -9.56
N ASP A 476 4.24 -26.54 -9.68
CA ASP A 476 3.35 -27.13 -10.69
C ASP A 476 1.88 -27.11 -10.27
N PRO A 477 0.94 -26.89 -11.22
CA PRO A 477 -0.47 -26.97 -10.91
C PRO A 477 -0.84 -28.41 -10.50
N ALA A 478 -1.46 -28.55 -9.33
CA ALA A 478 -1.96 -29.83 -8.85
C ALA A 478 -3.09 -30.38 -9.73
N ILE A 479 -3.90 -29.50 -10.34
CA ILE A 479 -4.94 -29.86 -11.31
C ILE A 479 -4.83 -28.89 -12.50
N SER A 480 -4.85 -29.41 -13.72
CA SER A 480 -4.96 -28.62 -14.96
C SER A 480 -5.94 -29.29 -15.93
N VAL A 481 -7.03 -28.61 -16.26
CA VAL A 481 -8.13 -29.15 -17.07
C VAL A 481 -8.70 -28.07 -18.00
N LYS A 482 -9.37 -28.51 -19.07
CA LYS A 482 -10.16 -27.61 -19.93
C LYS A 482 -11.65 -27.92 -19.80
N ASP A 483 -12.45 -26.93 -19.41
CA ASP A 483 -13.91 -27.06 -19.33
C ASP A 483 -14.63 -25.72 -19.60
N SER A 484 -15.66 -25.79 -20.44
CA SER A 484 -16.42 -24.62 -20.92
C SER A 484 -17.87 -24.57 -20.41
N ALA A 485 -18.25 -25.42 -19.44
CA ALA A 485 -19.59 -25.44 -18.86
C ALA A 485 -19.98 -24.08 -18.26
N TYR A 486 -19.03 -23.41 -17.62
CA TYR A 486 -19.20 -22.07 -17.05
C TYR A 486 -18.08 -21.14 -17.49
N SER A 487 -18.44 -20.04 -18.16
CA SER A 487 -17.50 -19.00 -18.62
C SER A 487 -17.43 -17.78 -17.69
N SER A 488 -18.41 -17.61 -16.80
CA SER A 488 -18.42 -16.54 -15.79
C SER A 488 -19.43 -16.85 -14.70
N GLY A 489 -19.30 -16.18 -13.55
CA GLY A 489 -20.24 -16.28 -12.45
C GLY A 489 -19.67 -15.76 -11.14
N LYS A 490 -20.38 -16.02 -10.04
CA LYS A 490 -20.05 -15.53 -8.70
C LYS A 490 -18.97 -16.37 -8.03
N TYR A 491 -18.39 -15.78 -6.99
CA TYR A 491 -17.47 -16.44 -6.06
C TYR A 491 -18.20 -16.86 -4.79
N GLY A 492 -17.70 -17.88 -4.11
CA GLY A 492 -18.30 -18.39 -2.89
C GLY A 492 -17.37 -19.26 -2.07
N LEU A 493 -17.83 -19.58 -0.87
CA LEU A 493 -17.21 -20.49 0.08
C LEU A 493 -18.16 -21.65 0.32
N ASN A 494 -17.61 -22.83 0.53
CA ASN A 494 -18.35 -24.06 0.81
C ASN A 494 -17.74 -24.79 2.00
N VAL A 495 -18.61 -25.35 2.84
CA VAL A 495 -18.24 -26.31 3.89
C VAL A 495 -19.15 -27.51 3.80
N TYR A 496 -18.60 -28.70 3.95
CA TYR A 496 -19.35 -29.95 4.06
C TYR A 496 -18.97 -30.67 5.36
N ASN A 497 -19.96 -31.23 6.07
CA ASN A 497 -19.78 -32.18 7.17
C ASN A 497 -18.78 -31.76 8.28
N GLY A 498 -18.84 -30.49 8.73
CA GLY A 498 -17.95 -29.98 9.77
C GLY A 498 -17.87 -28.46 9.80
N THR A 499 -16.78 -27.95 10.38
CA THR A 499 -16.45 -26.52 10.39
C THR A 499 -15.17 -26.28 9.58
N ALA A 500 -15.13 -25.17 8.85
CA ALA A 500 -13.93 -24.69 8.19
C ALA A 500 -13.84 -23.16 8.20
N TYR A 501 -12.63 -22.66 8.07
CA TYR A 501 -12.26 -21.25 8.14
C TYR A 501 -11.66 -20.78 6.82
N PHE A 502 -11.97 -19.54 6.46
CA PHE A 502 -11.53 -18.92 5.22
C PHE A 502 -10.97 -17.53 5.49
N GLN A 503 -9.77 -17.27 4.98
CA GLN A 503 -9.08 -16.00 5.09
C GLN A 503 -8.43 -15.61 3.75
N HIS A 504 -8.13 -14.32 3.57
CA HIS A 504 -7.41 -13.78 2.40
C HIS A 504 -7.97 -14.25 1.05
N VAL A 505 -9.30 -14.22 0.88
CA VAL A 505 -9.96 -14.68 -0.36
C VAL A 505 -10.04 -13.53 -1.35
N TYR A 506 -9.22 -13.55 -2.40
CA TYR A 506 -9.14 -12.46 -3.37
C TYR A 506 -9.29 -12.96 -4.80
N ALA A 507 -9.98 -12.19 -5.65
CA ALA A 507 -9.97 -12.43 -7.09
C ALA A 507 -9.32 -11.25 -7.82
N THR A 508 -8.27 -11.51 -8.59
CA THR A 508 -7.66 -10.55 -9.53
C THR A 508 -8.05 -10.93 -10.95
N PRO A 509 -8.51 -9.99 -11.80
CA PRO A 509 -8.69 -10.28 -13.22
C PRO A 509 -7.41 -10.86 -13.83
N HIS A 510 -7.53 -11.89 -14.65
CA HIS A 510 -6.36 -12.64 -15.13
C HIS A 510 -5.36 -11.74 -15.88
N ASP A 511 -5.85 -10.81 -16.70
CA ASP A 511 -5.00 -9.86 -17.45
C ASP A 511 -4.31 -8.81 -16.57
N ASP A 512 -4.81 -8.59 -15.34
CA ASP A 512 -4.29 -7.61 -14.38
C ASP A 512 -3.30 -8.25 -13.36
N TYR A 513 -3.19 -9.58 -13.34
CA TYR A 513 -2.34 -10.28 -12.37
C TYR A 513 -0.85 -10.11 -12.74
N TYR A 514 -0.11 -9.34 -11.92
CA TYR A 514 1.31 -8.99 -12.14
C TYR A 514 1.60 -8.30 -13.50
N SER A 515 0.69 -7.45 -13.97
CA SER A 515 0.81 -6.72 -15.23
C SER A 515 0.80 -5.19 -15.09
N GLU A 516 0.78 -4.68 -13.86
CA GLU A 516 0.78 -3.24 -13.59
C GLU A 516 2.08 -2.57 -14.08
N LEU A 517 2.03 -1.26 -14.35
CA LEU A 517 3.24 -0.50 -14.68
C LEU A 517 4.30 -0.69 -13.58
N TYR A 518 5.56 -0.82 -14.01
CA TYR A 518 6.74 -1.09 -13.17
C TYR A 518 6.82 -2.49 -12.55
N ARG A 519 5.81 -3.36 -12.71
CA ARG A 519 5.82 -4.70 -12.09
C ARG A 519 6.95 -5.58 -12.66
N PRO A 520 7.97 -5.93 -11.86
CA PRO A 520 9.05 -6.81 -12.30
C PRO A 520 8.52 -8.15 -12.77
N GLN A 521 9.09 -8.67 -13.84
CA GLN A 521 8.65 -9.91 -14.47
C GLN A 521 9.50 -11.12 -14.08
N TYR A 522 10.66 -10.93 -13.45
CA TYR A 522 11.50 -12.03 -12.94
C TYR A 522 12.18 -11.72 -11.59
N HIS A 523 11.79 -10.63 -10.94
CA HIS A 523 12.12 -10.37 -9.52
C HIS A 523 10.90 -10.66 -8.64
N PHE A 524 11.16 -11.13 -7.41
CA PHE A 524 10.08 -11.35 -6.46
C PHE A 524 9.47 -10.02 -6.00
N THR A 525 8.14 -9.93 -6.08
CA THR A 525 7.32 -8.90 -5.42
C THR A 525 6.09 -9.57 -4.81
N GLN A 526 5.56 -9.00 -3.73
CA GLN A 526 4.23 -9.38 -3.28
C GLN A 526 3.20 -9.02 -4.35
N ALA A 527 2.19 -9.88 -4.55
CA ALA A 527 1.05 -9.56 -5.41
C ALA A 527 0.39 -8.25 -4.95
N ARG A 528 0.27 -8.10 -3.63
CA ARG A 528 -0.32 -6.96 -2.94
C ARG A 528 0.45 -6.70 -1.63
N GLY A 529 0.66 -5.44 -1.25
CA GLY A 529 1.32 -5.08 0.01
C GLY A 529 2.81 -4.76 -0.12
N TYR A 530 3.58 -4.99 0.95
CA TYR A 530 4.95 -4.52 1.10
C TYR A 530 5.94 -5.68 1.14
N ALA A 531 7.01 -5.62 0.36
CA ALA A 531 8.19 -6.46 0.50
C ALA A 531 9.38 -5.59 0.95
N SER A 532 10.06 -5.99 2.01
CA SER A 532 11.29 -5.35 2.50
C SER A 532 12.37 -6.40 2.73
N ASP A 533 13.08 -6.39 3.86
CA ASP A 533 14.21 -7.28 4.12
C ASP A 533 13.85 -8.75 3.86
N PRO A 534 14.66 -9.50 3.08
CA PRO A 534 14.55 -10.95 3.05
C PRO A 534 14.95 -11.51 4.42
N ASN A 535 14.23 -12.53 4.86
CA ASN A 535 14.42 -13.20 6.13
C ASN A 535 14.43 -14.71 5.91
N GLY A 536 14.96 -15.44 6.88
CA GLY A 536 14.76 -16.89 6.94
C GLY A 536 15.18 -17.66 5.69
N LEU A 537 16.10 -17.12 4.87
CA LEU A 537 16.48 -17.73 3.60
C LEU A 537 17.09 -19.11 3.88
N VAL A 538 16.37 -20.17 3.54
CA VAL A 538 16.77 -21.56 3.83
C VAL A 538 16.30 -22.47 2.70
N TYR A 539 17.14 -23.44 2.34
CA TYR A 539 16.72 -24.53 1.49
C TYR A 539 16.30 -25.72 2.35
N TYR A 540 15.12 -26.27 2.10
CA TYR A 540 14.62 -27.43 2.85
C TYR A 540 13.74 -28.30 1.97
N GLU A 541 14.05 -29.61 1.93
CA GLU A 541 13.28 -30.64 1.23
C GLU A 541 12.86 -30.28 -0.22
N GLY A 542 13.80 -29.76 -1.01
CA GLY A 542 13.54 -29.44 -2.43
C GLY A 542 13.09 -28.01 -2.71
N GLU A 543 12.90 -27.18 -1.68
CA GLU A 543 12.39 -25.81 -1.82
C GLU A 543 13.35 -24.79 -1.21
N TYR A 544 13.53 -23.68 -1.93
CA TYR A 544 14.07 -22.44 -1.40
C TYR A 544 12.94 -21.66 -0.75
N HIS A 545 13.10 -21.34 0.54
CA HIS A 545 12.17 -20.53 1.30
C HIS A 545 12.64 -19.08 1.31
N LEU A 546 11.77 -18.18 0.86
CA LEU A 546 11.91 -16.73 0.99
C LEU A 546 10.90 -16.26 2.02
N PHE A 547 11.36 -15.96 3.23
CA PHE A 547 10.59 -15.12 4.13
C PHE A 547 10.97 -13.67 3.90
N HIS A 548 10.10 -12.74 4.20
CA HIS A 548 10.47 -11.33 4.19
C HIS A 548 9.57 -10.49 5.07
N GLN A 549 10.06 -9.32 5.42
CA GLN A 549 9.32 -8.35 6.21
C GLN A 549 8.09 -7.82 5.47
N ASP A 550 6.94 -7.88 6.14
CA ASP A 550 5.67 -7.21 5.81
C ASP A 550 5.11 -6.55 7.08
N GLY A 551 5.51 -5.30 7.35
CA GLY A 551 4.97 -4.54 8.49
C GLY A 551 5.23 -5.19 9.86
N GLY A 552 6.41 -5.78 10.05
CA GLY A 552 6.79 -6.46 11.30
C GLY A 552 6.21 -7.87 11.44
N LYS A 553 5.87 -8.52 10.33
CA LYS A 553 5.52 -9.93 10.21
C LYS A 553 6.45 -10.56 9.16
N TRP A 554 6.64 -11.87 9.21
CA TRP A 554 7.30 -12.60 8.13
C TRP A 554 6.26 -13.13 7.16
N ALA A 555 6.17 -12.50 5.99
CA ALA A 555 5.52 -13.07 4.81
C ALA A 555 6.39 -14.18 4.22
N HIS A 556 5.81 -15.06 3.41
CA HIS A 556 6.48 -16.28 2.95
C HIS A 556 6.18 -16.58 1.48
N ALA A 557 7.21 -16.98 0.74
CA ALA A 557 7.13 -17.60 -0.56
C ALA A 557 8.13 -18.76 -0.67
N VAL A 558 7.84 -19.71 -1.56
CA VAL A 558 8.74 -20.82 -1.88
C VAL A 558 9.01 -20.90 -3.37
N SER A 559 10.14 -21.46 -3.75
CA SER A 559 10.51 -21.75 -5.13
C SER A 559 11.37 -23.00 -5.20
N THR A 560 11.30 -23.75 -6.29
CA THR A 560 12.21 -24.89 -6.54
C THR A 560 13.45 -24.48 -7.35
N ASP A 561 13.48 -23.25 -7.87
CA ASP A 561 14.52 -22.78 -8.81
C ASP A 561 14.95 -21.32 -8.58
N LEU A 562 14.57 -20.73 -7.45
CA LEU A 562 14.85 -19.34 -7.05
C LEU A 562 14.23 -18.25 -7.97
N VAL A 563 13.46 -18.65 -8.98
CA VAL A 563 12.93 -17.78 -10.02
C VAL A 563 11.40 -17.77 -10.00
N HIS A 564 10.77 -18.95 -10.01
CA HIS A 564 9.31 -19.11 -9.99
C HIS A 564 8.83 -19.22 -8.54
N TRP A 565 8.57 -18.06 -7.93
CA TRP A 565 8.11 -17.98 -6.55
C TRP A 565 6.60 -18.17 -6.42
N LYS A 566 6.17 -18.92 -5.41
CA LYS A 566 4.78 -19.12 -5.03
C LYS A 566 4.55 -18.62 -3.61
N ARG A 567 3.51 -17.80 -3.45
CA ARG A 567 3.19 -17.19 -2.17
C ARG A 567 2.58 -18.22 -1.23
N LEU A 568 2.88 -18.08 0.05
CA LEU A 568 2.29 -18.83 1.15
C LEU A 568 1.66 -17.85 2.16
N PRO A 569 0.89 -18.36 3.15
CA PRO A 569 0.35 -17.53 4.21
C PRO A 569 1.47 -16.84 5.02
N ILE A 570 1.10 -15.86 5.85
CA ILE A 570 2.05 -15.26 6.80
C ILE A 570 2.61 -16.36 7.70
N ALA A 571 3.94 -16.49 7.72
CA ALA A 571 4.65 -17.49 8.50
C ALA A 571 4.74 -17.10 9.97
N ILE A 572 5.22 -15.89 10.26
CA ILE A 572 5.37 -15.39 11.64
C ILE A 572 4.56 -14.09 11.79
N PRO A 573 3.39 -14.13 12.45
CA PRO A 573 2.60 -12.93 12.72
C PRO A 573 3.16 -12.12 13.90
N TRP A 574 2.55 -10.97 14.19
CA TRP A 574 2.75 -10.30 15.48
C TRP A 574 2.34 -11.24 16.62
N ASN A 575 3.05 -11.16 17.73
CA ASN A 575 2.79 -11.96 18.91
C ASN A 575 2.78 -11.11 20.19
N GLU A 576 2.67 -11.74 21.36
CA GLU A 576 2.61 -11.01 22.64
C GLU A 576 3.88 -10.23 22.97
N MET A 577 5.04 -10.59 22.39
CA MET A 577 6.28 -9.82 22.58
C MET A 577 6.30 -8.56 21.71
N GLY A 578 5.67 -8.59 20.53
CA GLY A 578 5.52 -7.45 19.62
C GLY A 578 5.54 -7.85 18.15
N HIS A 579 6.10 -6.97 17.32
CA HIS A 579 6.44 -7.28 15.93
C HIS A 579 7.51 -8.38 15.87
N ALA A 580 7.48 -9.17 14.80
CA ALA A 580 8.55 -10.07 14.40
C ALA A 580 9.36 -9.39 13.28
N TRP A 581 10.51 -8.85 13.64
CA TRP A 581 11.48 -8.22 12.77
C TRP A 581 12.48 -9.23 12.17
N SER A 582 13.38 -8.73 11.33
CA SER A 582 14.29 -9.51 10.49
C SER A 582 15.14 -10.51 11.28
N GLY A 583 15.58 -11.55 10.57
CA GLY A 583 16.36 -12.68 11.11
C GLY A 583 16.53 -13.81 10.10
N SER A 584 16.91 -15.00 10.58
CA SER A 584 17.32 -16.14 9.76
C SER A 584 16.63 -17.44 10.15
N ALA A 585 16.75 -18.47 9.31
CA ALA A 585 16.23 -19.80 9.57
C ALA A 585 17.26 -20.85 9.15
N VAL A 586 17.24 -22.00 9.82
CA VAL A 586 18.13 -23.13 9.59
C VAL A 586 17.37 -24.45 9.72
N VAL A 587 17.91 -25.50 9.10
CA VAL A 587 17.44 -26.87 9.30
C VAL A 587 18.11 -27.46 10.54
N ASP A 588 17.32 -27.94 11.52
CA ASP A 588 17.87 -28.63 12.69
C ASP A 588 18.15 -30.11 12.37
N LYS A 589 19.21 -30.34 11.57
CA LYS A 589 19.55 -31.65 10.99
C LYS A 589 19.74 -32.77 12.01
N THR A 590 20.14 -32.45 13.23
CA THR A 590 20.42 -33.44 14.29
C THR A 590 19.44 -33.35 15.45
N ASN A 591 18.35 -32.57 15.30
CA ASN A 591 17.44 -32.23 16.40
C ASN A 591 18.21 -31.72 17.64
N ALA A 592 19.22 -30.88 17.44
CA ALA A 592 20.05 -30.32 18.49
C ALA A 592 19.22 -29.50 19.49
N SER A 593 18.11 -28.91 19.03
CA SER A 593 17.17 -28.18 19.87
C SER A 593 16.28 -29.05 20.74
N GLY A 594 16.03 -30.31 20.34
CA GLY A 594 15.03 -31.18 20.95
C GLY A 594 13.58 -30.76 20.71
N LEU A 595 13.32 -29.84 19.76
CA LEU A 595 11.97 -29.38 19.41
C LEU A 595 11.22 -30.32 18.45
N PHE A 596 11.95 -31.21 17.79
CA PHE A 596 11.40 -32.11 16.77
C PHE A 596 11.30 -33.55 17.27
N ASP A 597 10.41 -34.31 16.67
CA ASP A 597 10.19 -35.71 17.01
C ASP A 597 11.24 -36.63 16.37
N GLU A 598 11.84 -36.20 15.25
CA GLU A 598 12.86 -36.91 14.49
C GLU A 598 14.03 -35.98 14.09
N GLU A 599 15.20 -36.57 13.77
CA GLU A 599 16.36 -35.79 13.31
C GLU A 599 16.11 -35.18 11.92
N GLY A 600 16.40 -33.89 11.77
CA GLY A 600 16.34 -33.19 10.49
C GLY A 600 14.92 -32.95 9.96
N SER A 601 13.89 -33.13 10.79
CA SER A 601 12.49 -33.04 10.40
C SER A 601 11.87 -31.65 10.59
N GLY A 602 12.66 -30.57 10.54
CA GLY A 602 12.08 -29.24 10.66
C GLY A 602 13.02 -28.05 10.61
N LEU A 603 12.40 -26.88 10.63
CA LEU A 603 13.03 -25.58 10.52
C LEU A 603 12.95 -24.82 11.84
N ILE A 604 14.02 -24.10 12.18
CA ILE A 604 14.03 -23.13 13.28
C ILE A 604 14.28 -21.75 12.69
N ALA A 605 13.41 -20.80 13.01
CA ALA A 605 13.55 -19.39 12.68
C ALA A 605 13.96 -18.59 13.92
N PHE A 606 14.96 -17.74 13.75
CA PHE A 606 15.43 -16.77 14.72
C PHE A 606 15.01 -15.39 14.24
N TYR A 607 14.27 -14.65 15.06
CA TYR A 607 13.73 -13.35 14.68
C TYR A 607 13.97 -12.33 15.79
N THR A 608 14.00 -11.06 15.42
CA THR A 608 14.02 -9.98 16.41
C THR A 608 12.60 -9.66 16.82
N SER A 609 12.27 -9.67 18.11
CA SER A 609 11.04 -9.09 18.60
C SER A 609 11.22 -7.60 18.86
N PHE A 610 10.27 -6.78 18.40
CA PHE A 610 10.23 -5.33 18.65
C PHE A 610 8.85 -4.91 19.13
N ASN A 611 8.80 -4.23 20.27
CA ASN A 611 7.57 -3.73 20.88
C ASN A 611 7.53 -2.19 20.84
N PRO A 612 6.75 -1.57 19.94
CA PRO A 612 6.71 -0.11 19.79
C PRO A 612 6.23 0.65 21.03
N GLU A 613 5.55 0.00 21.99
CA GLU A 613 5.13 0.64 23.25
C GLU A 613 6.22 0.69 24.32
N LYS A 614 7.25 -0.13 24.19
CA LYS A 614 8.31 -0.19 25.19
C LYS A 614 9.41 0.80 24.86
N HIS A 615 10.14 1.20 25.91
CA HIS A 615 11.30 2.08 25.76
C HIS A 615 12.26 1.52 24.70
N ASN A 616 12.50 2.31 23.65
CA ASN A 616 13.35 1.97 22.51
C ASN A 616 12.99 0.65 21.80
N GLY A 617 11.75 0.19 21.90
CA GLY A 617 11.32 -1.04 21.24
C GLY A 617 11.58 -2.34 22.01
N ASP A 618 12.40 -2.33 23.08
CA ASP A 618 12.77 -3.55 23.84
C ASP A 618 13.19 -4.72 22.91
N GLN A 619 14.12 -4.47 21.98
CA GLN A 619 14.53 -5.42 20.94
C GLN A 619 15.17 -6.69 21.53
N LYS A 620 14.68 -7.89 21.18
CA LYS A 620 15.15 -9.19 21.71
C LYS A 620 15.18 -10.27 20.64
N ILE A 621 15.90 -11.36 20.86
CA ILE A 621 15.89 -12.51 19.93
C ILE A 621 14.88 -13.54 20.40
N GLY A 622 13.95 -13.90 19.52
CA GLY A 622 12.99 -14.98 19.69
C GLY A 622 13.22 -16.12 18.69
N VAL A 623 12.60 -17.25 18.98
CA VAL A 623 12.60 -18.49 18.20
C VAL A 623 11.18 -18.88 17.84
N ALA A 624 10.97 -19.28 16.59
CA ALA A 624 9.83 -20.06 16.15
C ALA A 624 10.33 -21.32 15.43
N TYR A 625 9.55 -22.39 15.42
CA TYR A 625 9.91 -23.62 14.72
C TYR A 625 8.74 -24.14 13.88
N SER A 626 9.06 -24.87 12.83
CA SER A 626 8.11 -25.48 11.92
C SER A 626 8.43 -26.95 11.71
N LYS A 627 7.42 -27.80 11.96
CA LYS A 627 7.48 -29.26 11.79
C LYS A 627 6.97 -29.72 10.43
N ASP A 628 6.53 -28.80 9.59
CA ASP A 628 5.74 -29.10 8.40
C ASP A 628 6.30 -28.40 7.15
N LYS A 629 7.64 -28.40 7.04
CA LYS A 629 8.37 -27.80 5.92
C LYS A 629 8.12 -26.29 5.79
N GLY A 630 8.01 -25.57 6.91
CA GLY A 630 7.90 -24.11 6.94
C GLY A 630 6.51 -23.55 6.63
N ARG A 631 5.46 -24.39 6.58
CA ARG A 631 4.08 -23.95 6.26
C ARG A 631 3.40 -23.31 7.46
N THR A 632 3.59 -23.89 8.64
CA THR A 632 3.08 -23.37 9.92
C THR A 632 4.21 -23.26 10.95
N TRP A 633 4.05 -22.34 11.89
CA TRP A 633 5.08 -21.98 12.84
C TRP A 633 4.54 -21.90 14.26
N GLU A 634 5.25 -22.52 15.19
CA GLU A 634 5.01 -22.47 16.62
C GLU A 634 6.06 -21.57 17.28
N PHE A 635 5.62 -20.68 18.17
CA PHE A 635 6.55 -19.87 18.96
C PHE A 635 7.13 -20.71 20.10
N TYR A 636 8.45 -20.66 20.28
CA TYR A 636 9.09 -21.35 21.40
C TYR A 636 8.68 -20.75 22.74
N ASP A 637 8.21 -21.58 23.68
CA ASP A 637 7.76 -21.15 25.02
C ASP A 637 8.88 -20.51 25.85
N GLY A 638 10.14 -20.85 25.58
CA GLY A 638 11.31 -20.25 26.25
C GLY A 638 11.70 -18.87 25.72
N ASN A 639 10.90 -18.25 24.86
CA ASN A 639 11.16 -16.91 24.35
C ASN A 639 11.09 -15.82 25.43
N PRO A 640 11.89 -14.74 25.28
CA PRO A 640 12.98 -14.56 24.31
C PRO A 640 14.22 -15.37 24.71
N ILE A 641 14.92 -15.94 23.73
CA ILE A 641 16.14 -16.73 23.98
C ILE A 641 17.37 -15.85 24.29
N ILE A 642 17.39 -14.60 23.79
CA ILE A 642 18.43 -13.62 24.13
C ILE A 642 17.73 -12.28 24.42
N PRO A 643 17.78 -11.76 25.66
CA PRO A 643 17.27 -10.44 25.97
C PRO A 643 18.14 -9.35 25.33
N ASN A 644 17.67 -8.10 25.34
CA ASN A 644 18.53 -7.00 24.95
C ASN A 644 19.66 -6.84 25.95
N ILE A 645 20.89 -7.07 25.51
CA ILE A 645 22.06 -7.02 26.39
C ILE A 645 22.81 -5.68 26.36
N GLY A 646 22.38 -4.71 25.55
CA GLY A 646 23.18 -3.51 25.32
C GLY A 646 23.30 -2.58 26.54
N GLU A 647 22.36 -2.61 27.48
CA GLU A 647 22.49 -1.90 28.77
C GLU A 647 23.56 -2.53 29.69
N PHE A 648 23.73 -3.86 29.66
CA PHE A 648 24.70 -4.56 30.53
C PHE A 648 26.16 -4.22 30.18
N TYR A 649 26.42 -3.80 28.95
CA TYR A 649 27.76 -3.47 28.45
C TYR A 649 28.00 -1.96 28.27
N GLY A 650 27.18 -1.12 28.91
CA GLY A 650 27.43 0.32 29.05
C GLY A 650 26.98 1.21 27.87
N GLY A 651 26.18 0.69 26.93
CA GLY A 651 25.48 1.48 25.92
C GLY A 651 24.04 1.80 26.33
N GLU A 652 23.33 2.64 25.55
CA GLU A 652 21.89 2.89 25.74
C GLU A 652 21.00 1.67 25.36
N GLY A 653 21.62 0.56 24.93
CA GLY A 653 20.95 -0.73 24.73
C GLY A 653 19.78 -0.77 23.75
N TRP A 654 19.73 0.13 22.78
CA TRP A 654 18.54 0.35 21.96
C TRP A 654 18.52 -0.49 20.67
N ASP A 655 19.67 -0.70 20.02
CA ASP A 655 19.78 -1.49 18.79
C ASP A 655 20.35 -2.89 19.06
N PHE A 656 19.51 -3.91 18.90
CA PHE A 656 19.85 -5.32 19.06
C PHE A 656 18.96 -6.21 18.18
N ARG A 657 19.40 -6.54 16.97
CA ARG A 657 18.52 -7.17 15.97
C ARG A 657 19.23 -7.96 14.87
N ASP A 658 18.40 -8.58 14.03
CA ASP A 658 18.72 -9.27 12.80
C ASP A 658 19.65 -10.49 13.00
N PRO A 659 19.23 -11.50 13.78
CA PRO A 659 20.05 -12.66 14.08
C PRO A 659 20.28 -13.53 12.83
N LYS A 660 21.53 -13.70 12.42
CA LYS A 660 21.95 -14.73 11.44
C LYS A 660 22.60 -15.90 12.16
N VAL A 661 22.03 -17.09 11.97
CA VAL A 661 22.59 -18.35 12.49
C VAL A 661 23.27 -19.14 11.37
N VAL A 662 24.43 -19.72 11.68
CA VAL A 662 25.22 -20.58 10.78
C VAL A 662 25.88 -21.71 11.58
N TRP A 663 26.08 -22.86 10.94
CA TRP A 663 26.87 -23.96 11.50
C TRP A 663 28.36 -23.79 11.17
N ASP A 664 29.21 -23.81 12.18
CA ASP A 664 30.66 -23.81 12.05
C ASP A 664 31.17 -25.26 12.06
N GLU A 665 31.39 -25.81 10.87
CA GLU A 665 31.88 -27.19 10.68
C GLU A 665 33.25 -27.45 11.32
N ASP A 666 34.14 -26.44 11.34
CA ASP A 666 35.52 -26.60 11.79
C ASP A 666 35.58 -26.79 13.32
N HIS A 667 34.68 -26.13 14.06
CA HIS A 667 34.62 -26.18 15.52
C HIS A 667 33.40 -26.92 16.08
N LYS A 668 32.49 -27.37 15.21
CA LYS A 668 31.27 -28.14 15.54
C LYS A 668 30.37 -27.40 16.52
N GLN A 669 29.98 -26.20 16.16
CA GLN A 669 29.11 -25.36 16.97
C GLN A 669 28.22 -24.47 16.10
N TRP A 670 27.09 -24.05 16.65
CA TRP A 670 26.28 -23.01 16.05
C TRP A 670 26.83 -21.64 16.39
N VAL A 671 26.84 -20.73 15.43
CA VAL A 671 27.25 -19.34 15.59
C VAL A 671 26.06 -18.44 15.21
N MET A 672 25.75 -17.48 16.06
CA MET A 672 24.79 -16.41 15.77
C MET A 672 25.51 -15.07 15.73
N VAL A 673 25.26 -14.29 14.68
CA VAL A 673 25.68 -12.90 14.60
C VAL A 673 24.45 -11.99 14.70
N VAL A 674 24.54 -10.95 15.53
CA VAL A 674 23.45 -10.02 15.81
C VAL A 674 23.97 -8.59 15.70
N SER A 675 23.23 -7.70 15.05
CA SER A 675 23.56 -6.28 15.07
C SER A 675 23.41 -5.72 16.48
N GLY A 676 24.40 -4.95 16.92
CA GLY A 676 24.41 -4.19 18.17
C GLY A 676 24.33 -2.68 17.99
N GLY A 677 23.83 -2.20 16.84
CA GLY A 677 23.81 -0.79 16.47
C GLY A 677 24.99 -0.43 15.57
N ASP A 678 26.17 -0.24 16.13
CA ASP A 678 27.40 0.17 15.42
C ASP A 678 28.44 -0.96 15.32
N HIS A 679 28.10 -2.17 15.74
CA HIS A 679 28.98 -3.35 15.76
C HIS A 679 28.16 -4.63 15.63
N ILE A 680 28.83 -5.75 15.36
CA ILE A 680 28.24 -7.09 15.33
C ILE A 680 28.64 -7.86 16.60
N ARG A 681 27.66 -8.52 17.22
CA ARG A 681 27.83 -9.38 18.38
C ARG A 681 27.80 -10.84 17.96
N PHE A 682 28.75 -11.63 18.43
CA PHE A 682 28.87 -13.05 18.15
C PHE A 682 28.43 -13.86 19.36
N PHE A 683 27.65 -14.91 19.10
CA PHE A 683 27.21 -15.88 20.09
C PHE A 683 27.45 -17.29 19.58
N THR A 684 27.61 -18.24 20.50
CA THR A 684 27.72 -19.67 20.18
C THR A 684 26.71 -20.50 20.93
N SER A 685 26.28 -21.61 20.33
CA SER A 685 25.36 -22.57 20.94
C SER A 685 25.69 -24.00 20.52
N GLN A 686 25.33 -24.96 21.37
CA GLN A 686 25.35 -26.39 21.06
C GLN A 686 23.95 -26.93 20.75
N ASN A 687 22.88 -26.22 21.12
CA ASN A 687 21.50 -26.70 21.06
C ASN A 687 20.53 -25.71 20.40
N LEU A 688 21.02 -24.65 19.74
CA LEU A 688 20.21 -23.63 19.06
C LEU A 688 19.32 -22.76 19.98
N LEU A 689 19.18 -23.08 21.27
CA LEU A 689 18.27 -22.41 22.20
C LEU A 689 19.01 -21.63 23.27
N ASP A 690 20.10 -22.18 23.81
CA ASP A 690 20.96 -21.53 24.79
C ASP A 690 22.18 -20.93 24.09
N TRP A 691 22.36 -19.61 24.23
CA TRP A 691 23.41 -18.86 23.53
C TRP A 691 24.34 -18.14 24.49
N GLU A 692 25.64 -18.30 24.29
CA GLU A 692 26.69 -17.58 25.01
C GLU A 692 27.32 -16.52 24.11
N MET A 693 27.42 -15.28 24.59
CA MET A 693 28.11 -14.21 23.86
C MET A 693 29.63 -14.39 23.97
N ILE A 694 30.33 -14.41 22.84
CA ILE A 694 31.78 -14.68 22.77
C ILE A 694 32.61 -13.46 22.38
N GLU A 695 32.10 -12.58 21.50
CA GLU A 695 32.84 -11.40 21.03
C GLU A 695 31.90 -10.32 20.47
N SER A 696 32.46 -9.11 20.30
CA SER A 696 31.90 -8.05 19.44
C SER A 696 32.97 -7.59 18.41
N PHE A 697 32.55 -7.40 17.16
CA PHE A 697 33.38 -6.93 16.05
C PHE A 697 32.85 -5.59 15.49
N GLY A 698 33.73 -4.68 15.09
CA GLY A 698 33.36 -3.50 14.30
C GLY A 698 33.47 -2.13 14.99
N TYR A 699 34.18 -2.03 16.13
CA TYR A 699 34.36 -0.74 16.81
C TYR A 699 35.37 0.20 16.14
N GLY A 700 35.26 1.51 16.41
CA GLY A 700 36.25 2.51 16.01
C GLY A 700 36.20 2.81 14.52
N ASP A 701 37.35 2.74 13.84
CA ASP A 701 37.46 3.15 12.43
C ASP A 701 36.70 2.24 11.45
N TYR A 702 36.14 1.11 11.90
CA TYR A 702 35.18 0.32 11.12
C TYR A 702 33.83 1.05 10.94
N VAL A 703 33.43 1.90 11.89
CA VAL A 703 32.11 2.55 11.89
C VAL A 703 32.10 3.78 10.99
N ARG A 704 31.28 3.76 9.93
CA ARG A 704 31.15 4.88 8.99
C ARG A 704 29.87 5.71 9.15
N GLY A 705 29.12 5.48 10.21
CA GLY A 705 27.79 6.07 10.43
C GLY A 705 26.68 5.12 9.97
N GLY A 706 25.43 5.46 10.28
CA GLY A 706 24.29 4.56 10.09
C GLY A 706 24.27 3.45 11.14
N VAL A 707 23.14 2.74 11.21
CA VAL A 707 23.03 1.52 12.03
C VAL A 707 23.43 0.35 11.16
N TRP A 708 24.30 -0.53 11.65
CA TRP A 708 24.59 -1.81 11.01
C TRP A 708 23.37 -2.71 11.17
N GLU A 709 22.93 -3.36 10.11
CA GLU A 709 21.72 -4.18 10.07
C GLU A 709 21.98 -5.41 9.20
N CYS A 710 21.15 -6.43 9.39
CA CYS A 710 21.13 -7.65 8.58
C CYS A 710 22.52 -8.25 8.34
N PRO A 711 23.28 -8.59 9.41
CA PRO A 711 24.54 -9.28 9.24
C PRO A 711 24.33 -10.65 8.58
N ASP A 712 25.24 -11.02 7.69
CA ASP A 712 25.34 -12.38 7.16
C ASP A 712 26.76 -12.92 7.37
N PHE A 713 26.88 -14.19 7.74
CA PHE A 713 28.15 -14.79 8.13
C PHE A 713 28.29 -16.19 7.55
N PHE A 714 29.31 -16.38 6.70
CA PHE A 714 29.50 -17.63 5.96
C PHE A 714 30.96 -17.83 5.55
N GLN A 715 31.31 -19.07 5.23
CA GLN A 715 32.65 -19.46 4.79
C GLN A 715 32.67 -19.74 3.28
N LEU A 716 33.69 -19.26 2.56
CA LEU A 716 33.87 -19.49 1.13
C LEU A 716 35.31 -19.95 0.79
N PRO A 717 35.48 -20.82 -0.24
CA PRO A 717 36.78 -21.12 -0.79
C PRO A 717 37.34 -19.93 -1.59
N VAL A 718 38.64 -19.72 -1.51
CA VAL A 718 39.37 -18.68 -2.26
C VAL A 718 39.86 -19.28 -3.58
N ASP A 719 39.55 -18.61 -4.69
CA ASP A 719 39.93 -19.06 -6.05
C ASP A 719 39.44 -20.48 -6.39
N GLY A 720 38.35 -20.92 -5.75
CA GLY A 720 37.78 -22.25 -5.91
C GLY A 720 38.58 -23.38 -5.25
N ASP A 721 39.59 -23.06 -4.43
CA ASP A 721 40.40 -24.05 -3.69
C ASP A 721 39.73 -24.38 -2.34
N PRO A 722 39.12 -25.57 -2.17
CA PRO A 722 38.40 -25.93 -0.95
C PRO A 722 39.33 -26.09 0.26
N SER A 723 40.65 -26.19 0.06
CA SER A 723 41.63 -26.22 1.14
C SER A 723 41.98 -24.83 1.69
N LYS A 724 41.57 -23.76 1.00
CA LYS A 724 41.81 -22.37 1.38
C LYS A 724 40.50 -21.64 1.52
N LYS A 725 39.99 -21.62 2.75
CA LYS A 725 38.72 -20.98 3.06
C LYS A 725 38.93 -19.69 3.85
N LYS A 726 38.02 -18.75 3.66
CA LYS A 726 37.92 -17.52 4.46
C LYS A 726 36.48 -17.33 4.91
N TRP A 727 36.32 -16.74 6.09
CA TRP A 727 35.03 -16.29 6.58
C TRP A 727 34.74 -14.91 6.01
N VAL A 728 33.47 -14.69 5.67
CA VAL A 728 32.93 -13.43 5.19
C VAL A 728 31.85 -12.98 6.15
N LEU A 729 31.99 -11.76 6.68
CA LEU A 729 30.95 -11.05 7.41
C LEU A 729 30.43 -9.95 6.49
N SER A 730 29.18 -10.04 6.05
CA SER A 730 28.50 -9.00 5.27
C SER A 730 27.55 -8.24 6.20
N ILE A 731 27.38 -6.94 5.97
CA ILE A 731 26.45 -6.08 6.71
C ILE A 731 25.74 -5.12 5.74
N SER A 732 24.54 -4.70 6.12
CA SER A 732 23.91 -3.52 5.54
C SER A 732 24.05 -2.35 6.53
N THR A 733 24.15 -1.13 6.03
CA THR A 733 24.21 0.08 6.85
C THR A 733 23.01 0.95 6.52
N GLY A 734 22.17 1.23 7.51
CA GLY A 734 21.00 2.10 7.37
C GLY A 734 21.38 3.50 6.88
N ALA A 735 20.42 4.20 6.26
CA ALA A 735 20.72 5.44 5.54
C ALA A 735 21.47 6.48 6.39
N ASN A 736 22.61 6.95 5.88
CA ASN A 736 23.43 7.96 6.54
C ASN A 736 24.05 8.94 5.54
N PRO A 737 24.21 10.24 5.89
CA PRO A 737 24.90 11.19 5.02
C PRO A 737 26.35 10.83 4.69
N LYS A 738 27.05 10.07 5.55
CA LYS A 738 28.44 9.64 5.30
C LYS A 738 28.55 8.53 4.25
N THR A 739 27.48 7.76 4.08
CA THR A 739 27.36 6.68 3.10
C THR A 739 26.49 7.06 1.91
N ASP A 740 25.90 8.26 1.94
CA ASP A 740 24.98 8.79 0.93
C ASP A 740 23.76 7.87 0.74
N GLY A 741 23.09 7.60 1.86
CA GLY A 741 21.98 6.66 1.95
C GLY A 741 22.42 5.31 2.51
N SER A 742 21.62 4.27 2.26
CA SER A 742 21.95 2.92 2.72
C SER A 742 23.14 2.35 1.92
N ASP A 743 23.94 1.48 2.55
CA ASP A 743 25.15 0.90 1.94
C ASP A 743 25.26 -0.59 2.28
N SER A 744 26.01 -1.35 1.49
CA SER A 744 26.28 -2.78 1.73
C SER A 744 27.79 -3.04 1.69
N GLU A 745 28.30 -3.64 2.76
CA GLU A 745 29.73 -3.80 3.02
C GLU A 745 30.05 -5.23 3.47
N TYR A 746 31.28 -5.66 3.25
CA TYR A 746 31.74 -6.96 3.74
C TYR A 746 33.18 -6.94 4.27
N PHE A 747 33.49 -7.92 5.10
CA PHE A 747 34.79 -8.17 5.67
C PHE A 747 35.20 -9.60 5.37
N VAL A 748 36.46 -9.81 4.97
CA VAL A 748 37.05 -11.13 4.76
C VAL A 748 38.04 -11.37 5.88
N GLY A 749 38.00 -12.55 6.49
CA GLY A 749 38.85 -12.84 7.64
C GLY A 749 38.89 -14.31 8.04
N THR A 750 39.35 -14.53 9.26
CA THR A 750 39.40 -15.85 9.92
C THR A 750 38.53 -15.84 11.16
N PHE A 751 37.86 -16.96 11.42
CA PHE A 751 37.12 -17.22 12.65
C PHE A 751 37.69 -18.48 13.28
N ASP A 752 38.09 -18.39 14.55
CA ASP A 752 38.74 -19.48 15.30
C ASP A 752 37.78 -20.22 16.24
N GLY A 753 36.48 -20.06 16.02
CA GLY A 753 35.43 -20.59 16.89
C GLY A 753 35.04 -19.65 18.04
N ASN A 754 35.82 -18.60 18.31
CA ASN A 754 35.52 -17.62 19.36
C ASN A 754 35.63 -16.17 18.87
N ARG A 755 36.48 -15.88 17.89
CA ARG A 755 36.78 -14.53 17.46
C ARG A 755 36.90 -14.38 15.95
N PHE A 756 36.27 -13.34 15.39
CA PHE A 756 36.43 -12.97 13.99
C PHE A 756 37.52 -11.90 13.83
N VAL A 757 38.54 -12.21 13.04
CA VAL A 757 39.64 -11.29 12.72
C VAL A 757 39.61 -10.96 11.24
N SER A 758 39.32 -9.70 10.91
CA SER A 758 39.38 -9.18 9.55
C SER A 758 40.83 -9.21 9.03
N ASP A 759 41.01 -9.67 7.80
CA ASP A 759 42.28 -9.57 7.07
C ASP A 759 42.60 -8.10 6.71
N GLN A 760 41.59 -7.22 6.73
CA GLN A 760 41.74 -5.81 6.39
C GLN A 760 41.86 -4.91 7.63
N PRO A 761 42.74 -3.88 7.60
CA PRO A 761 42.81 -2.87 8.65
C PRO A 761 41.47 -2.14 8.84
N ALA A 762 41.18 -1.73 10.07
CA ALA A 762 40.05 -0.85 10.38
C ALA A 762 40.06 0.40 9.48
N GLY A 763 38.89 0.81 9.01
CA GLY A 763 38.73 1.90 8.02
C GLY A 763 38.82 1.47 6.55
N THR A 764 39.23 0.23 6.25
CA THR A 764 39.19 -0.30 4.88
C THR A 764 37.77 -0.76 4.55
N VAL A 765 37.17 -0.17 3.53
CA VAL A 765 35.80 -0.49 3.09
C VAL A 765 35.86 -1.40 1.87
N LEU A 766 35.29 -2.60 1.99
CA LEU A 766 35.00 -3.45 0.84
C LEU A 766 33.49 -3.43 0.60
N LYS A 767 33.09 -2.95 -0.57
CA LYS A 767 31.70 -2.94 -1.01
C LYS A 767 31.41 -4.16 -1.86
N ASN A 768 30.29 -4.81 -1.58
CA ASN A 768 29.69 -5.82 -2.46
C ASN A 768 28.74 -5.18 -3.47
N GLU A 769 28.26 -3.95 -3.23
CA GLU A 769 27.36 -3.24 -4.14
C GLU A 769 27.86 -1.82 -4.46
N PHE A 770 27.79 -1.42 -5.73
CA PHE A 770 28.10 -0.05 -6.16
C PHE A 770 26.87 0.70 -6.69
N GLY A 771 25.74 0.02 -6.90
CA GLY A 771 24.42 0.62 -6.98
C GLY A 771 23.89 1.03 -5.60
N LYS A 772 22.63 1.48 -5.55
CA LYS A 772 22.04 2.03 -4.31
C LYS A 772 20.87 1.23 -3.76
N GLU A 773 20.39 0.24 -4.52
CA GLU A 773 19.28 -0.61 -4.12
C GLU A 773 19.74 -2.06 -3.96
N MET A 774 20.59 -2.29 -2.96
CA MET A 774 20.89 -3.61 -2.39
C MET A 774 21.00 -3.45 -0.88
N TYR A 775 19.92 -3.75 -0.17
CA TYR A 775 19.86 -3.65 1.29
C TYR A 775 19.44 -4.99 1.89
N ALA A 776 19.79 -5.21 3.16
CA ALA A 776 19.43 -6.41 3.91
C ALA A 776 19.77 -7.72 3.16
N ALA A 777 20.89 -7.73 2.43
CA ALA A 777 21.28 -8.89 1.65
C ALA A 777 21.73 -10.03 2.58
N MET A 778 21.06 -11.18 2.48
CA MET A 778 21.34 -12.38 3.25
C MET A 778 21.50 -13.59 2.32
N SER A 779 22.23 -14.60 2.76
CA SER A 779 22.39 -15.86 2.05
C SER A 779 21.52 -16.98 2.56
N PHE A 780 21.11 -17.87 1.64
CA PHE A 780 20.38 -19.09 1.95
C PHE A 780 21.21 -20.03 2.82
N ALA A 781 20.62 -20.51 3.90
CA ALA A 781 21.13 -21.62 4.70
C ALA A 781 20.80 -22.97 4.04
N ASP A 782 21.58 -23.99 4.41
CA ASP A 782 21.27 -25.40 4.13
C ASP A 782 21.05 -25.81 2.66
N ILE A 783 21.58 -25.04 1.71
CA ILE A 783 21.73 -25.50 0.32
C ILE A 783 22.52 -26.83 0.33
N PRO A 784 22.07 -27.89 -0.37
CA PRO A 784 22.72 -29.19 -0.35
C PRO A 784 24.16 -29.12 -0.87
N ALA A 785 25.03 -29.98 -0.33
CA ALA A 785 26.46 -29.97 -0.68
C ALA A 785 26.71 -30.30 -2.17
N GLU A 786 25.81 -31.05 -2.79
CA GLU A 786 25.81 -31.37 -4.22
C GLU A 786 25.56 -30.16 -5.14
N ASP A 787 24.83 -29.14 -4.66
CA ASP A 787 24.76 -27.83 -5.32
C ASP A 787 26.01 -27.02 -4.96
N GLY A 788 26.30 -26.91 -3.66
CA GLY A 788 27.54 -26.33 -3.13
C GLY A 788 27.68 -24.81 -3.31
N ARG A 789 26.73 -24.14 -3.96
CA ARG A 789 26.73 -22.67 -4.12
C ARG A 789 26.36 -21.98 -2.81
N ARG A 790 26.87 -20.76 -2.64
CA ARG A 790 26.37 -19.80 -1.63
C ARG A 790 25.55 -18.75 -2.36
N ILE A 791 24.23 -18.78 -2.17
CA ILE A 791 23.32 -17.89 -2.89
C ILE A 791 22.80 -16.81 -1.94
N SER A 792 22.86 -15.55 -2.38
CA SER A 792 22.40 -14.36 -1.64
C SER A 792 21.23 -13.67 -2.35
N LEU A 793 20.37 -13.05 -1.56
CA LEU A 793 19.24 -12.24 -2.03
C LEU A 793 19.13 -10.99 -1.15
N GLY A 794 18.82 -9.84 -1.73
CA GLY A 794 18.63 -8.60 -0.98
C GLY A 794 17.37 -7.86 -1.38
N TRP A 795 16.96 -6.92 -0.52
CA TRP A 795 15.89 -5.98 -0.81
C TRP A 795 16.41 -4.89 -1.75
N MET A 796 15.81 -4.74 -2.93
CA MET A 796 16.16 -3.67 -3.86
C MET A 796 15.42 -2.38 -3.49
N SER A 797 15.88 -1.75 -2.42
CA SER A 797 15.46 -0.41 -2.02
C SER A 797 16.55 0.28 -1.21
N ASN A 798 16.24 1.49 -0.75
CA ASN A 798 17.10 2.29 0.11
C ASN A 798 16.25 2.97 1.20
N TRP A 799 16.73 3.01 2.44
CA TRP A 799 16.05 3.69 3.55
C TRP A 799 15.86 5.20 3.37
N ASP A 800 16.54 5.82 2.41
CA ASP A 800 16.22 7.21 2.03
C ASP A 800 14.86 7.36 1.33
N TYR A 801 14.28 6.27 0.81
CA TYR A 801 12.99 6.25 0.07
C TYR A 801 12.30 4.87 0.04
N PRO A 802 12.20 4.15 1.17
CA PRO A 802 11.98 2.69 1.23
C PRO A 802 10.73 2.20 0.49
N PHE A 803 9.66 3.00 0.48
CA PHE A 803 8.38 2.69 -0.17
C PHE A 803 7.82 3.86 -0.99
N SER A 804 8.66 4.85 -1.32
CA SER A 804 8.25 6.05 -2.05
C SER A 804 8.14 5.82 -3.56
N PHE A 805 8.49 4.62 -4.04
CA PHE A 805 8.40 4.26 -5.46
C PHE A 805 7.00 4.53 -6.02
N PRO A 806 6.88 4.99 -7.28
CA PRO A 806 5.60 5.31 -7.93
C PRO A 806 4.82 4.06 -8.37
N THR A 807 4.78 3.01 -7.54
CA THR A 807 4.05 1.75 -7.78
C THR A 807 2.70 1.73 -7.06
N SER A 808 1.72 1.01 -7.59
CA SER A 808 0.39 0.84 -7.01
C SER A 808 0.11 -0.64 -6.73
N GLN A 809 -0.71 -0.95 -5.72
CA GLN A 809 -1.00 -2.29 -5.18
C GLN A 809 0.17 -2.99 -4.48
N TRP A 810 1.42 -2.74 -4.90
CA TRP A 810 2.63 -3.36 -4.34
C TRP A 810 3.72 -2.32 -4.04
N LYS A 811 4.58 -2.63 -3.08
CA LYS A 811 5.73 -1.81 -2.67
C LYS A 811 6.93 -2.70 -2.38
N GLY A 812 8.10 -2.34 -2.93
CA GLY A 812 9.37 -3.05 -2.74
C GLY A 812 9.49 -4.35 -3.55
N GLN A 813 10.74 -4.76 -3.80
CA GLN A 813 11.08 -5.96 -4.57
C GLN A 813 12.39 -6.57 -4.05
N MET A 814 12.61 -7.84 -4.35
CA MET A 814 13.91 -8.50 -4.12
C MET A 814 14.82 -8.35 -5.33
N SER A 815 16.13 -8.48 -5.11
CA SER A 815 17.12 -8.57 -6.18
C SER A 815 17.03 -9.88 -6.94
N ILE A 816 17.78 -9.99 -8.04
CA ILE A 816 18.19 -11.28 -8.56
C ILE A 816 18.93 -12.04 -7.45
N PRO A 817 18.66 -13.34 -7.23
CA PRO A 817 19.50 -14.20 -6.40
C PRO A 817 20.89 -14.34 -7.03
N ARG A 818 21.95 -14.29 -6.20
CA ARG A 818 23.34 -14.24 -6.67
C ARG A 818 24.21 -15.30 -6.03
N GLU A 819 24.98 -16.01 -6.83
CA GLU A 819 26.08 -16.84 -6.34
C GLU A 819 27.25 -15.97 -5.84
N LEU A 820 27.74 -16.28 -4.65
CA LEU A 820 28.86 -15.62 -3.99
C LEU A 820 30.13 -16.47 -4.06
N THR A 821 31.24 -15.88 -4.52
CA THR A 821 32.57 -16.54 -4.55
C THR A 821 33.67 -15.60 -4.06
N LEU A 822 34.79 -16.13 -3.58
CA LEU A 822 36.00 -15.34 -3.27
C LEU A 822 37.07 -15.57 -4.33
N LYS A 823 37.65 -14.48 -4.85
CA LYS A 823 38.75 -14.52 -5.82
C LYS A 823 39.88 -13.56 -5.45
N THR A 824 41.11 -13.94 -5.75
CA THR A 824 42.29 -13.08 -5.59
C THR A 824 42.41 -12.14 -6.78
N VAL A 825 42.33 -10.83 -6.51
CA VAL A 825 42.50 -9.78 -7.51
C VAL A 825 43.91 -9.18 -7.39
N PRO A 826 44.73 -9.18 -8.46
CA PRO A 826 46.09 -8.65 -8.40
C PRO A 826 46.14 -7.18 -7.94
N GLY A 827 46.93 -6.91 -6.89
CA GLY A 827 47.07 -5.56 -6.31
C GLY A 827 45.95 -5.16 -5.34
N GLU A 828 44.84 -5.89 -5.32
CA GLU A 828 43.70 -5.63 -4.42
C GLU A 828 43.60 -6.68 -3.30
N GLY A 829 44.00 -7.93 -3.55
CA GLY A 829 43.88 -9.05 -2.61
C GLY A 829 42.59 -9.84 -2.81
N ILE A 830 42.13 -10.56 -1.78
CA ILE A 830 40.90 -11.37 -1.85
C ILE A 830 39.69 -10.44 -1.91
N ARG A 831 38.77 -10.70 -2.85
CA ARG A 831 37.52 -9.95 -3.06
C ARG A 831 36.34 -10.89 -3.25
N LEU A 832 35.18 -10.43 -2.82
CA LEU A 832 33.90 -11.06 -3.11
C LEU A 832 33.51 -10.81 -4.57
N PHE A 833 33.07 -11.86 -5.25
CA PHE A 833 32.51 -11.84 -6.58
C PHE A 833 31.07 -12.34 -6.52
N GLN A 834 30.21 -11.73 -7.33
CA GLN A 834 28.78 -12.04 -7.39
C GLN A 834 28.36 -12.34 -8.82
N GLN A 835 27.67 -13.44 -9.05
CA GLN A 835 27.07 -13.75 -10.36
C GLN A 835 25.57 -13.99 -10.20
N PRO A 836 24.75 -13.59 -11.17
CA PRO A 836 23.35 -14.03 -11.21
C PRO A 836 23.29 -15.55 -11.23
N ILE A 837 22.28 -16.13 -10.59
CA ILE A 837 22.03 -17.57 -10.67
C ILE A 837 21.82 -18.04 -12.12
N GLU A 838 22.28 -19.25 -12.44
CA GLU A 838 22.18 -19.81 -13.80
C GLU A 838 20.73 -20.16 -14.18
N GLU A 839 19.85 -20.36 -13.19
CA GLU A 839 18.44 -20.66 -13.39
C GLU A 839 17.71 -19.55 -14.17
N LEU A 840 18.21 -18.31 -14.20
CA LEU A 840 17.65 -17.24 -15.05
C LEU A 840 17.85 -17.51 -16.55
N GLU A 841 18.82 -18.34 -16.94
CA GLU A 841 19.05 -18.67 -18.35
C GLU A 841 17.85 -19.38 -18.98
N GLN A 842 17.03 -20.07 -18.17
CA GLN A 842 15.80 -20.73 -18.64
C GLN A 842 14.77 -19.74 -19.21
N LEU A 843 14.84 -18.47 -18.80
CA LEU A 843 13.95 -17.42 -19.27
C LEU A 843 14.39 -16.84 -20.62
N ARG A 844 15.62 -17.12 -21.08
CA ARG A 844 16.16 -16.59 -22.33
C ARG A 844 15.34 -17.04 -23.53
N GLY A 845 14.84 -16.06 -24.28
CA GLY A 845 14.35 -16.24 -25.63
C GLY A 845 15.48 -16.22 -26.66
N GLN A 846 15.10 -16.07 -27.94
CA GLN A 846 16.08 -16.03 -29.03
C GLN A 846 16.95 -14.77 -28.98
N ALA A 847 18.26 -14.95 -28.95
CA ALA A 847 19.23 -13.85 -28.90
C ALA A 847 19.28 -13.02 -30.19
N SER A 848 19.51 -11.72 -30.03
CA SER A 848 20.10 -10.88 -31.07
C SER A 848 21.60 -10.76 -30.81
N SER A 849 22.43 -11.09 -31.80
CA SER A 849 23.86 -11.28 -31.62
C SER A 849 24.72 -10.45 -32.59
N TRP A 850 25.82 -9.90 -32.08
CA TRP A 850 26.86 -9.23 -32.85
C TRP A 850 28.23 -9.72 -32.43
N SER A 851 29.09 -9.95 -33.42
CA SER A 851 30.47 -10.37 -33.17
C SER A 851 31.46 -9.56 -34.00
N SER A 852 32.61 -9.29 -33.40
CA SER A 852 33.75 -8.59 -34.02
C SER A 852 33.37 -7.27 -34.72
N LYS A 853 32.55 -6.43 -34.08
CA LYS A 853 32.13 -5.13 -34.62
C LYS A 853 32.97 -4.00 -34.04
N THR A 854 33.54 -3.16 -34.90
CA THR A 854 34.19 -1.91 -34.45
C THR A 854 33.18 -0.78 -34.52
N VAL A 855 32.93 -0.13 -33.38
CA VAL A 855 32.06 1.05 -33.30
C VAL A 855 32.93 2.28 -33.19
N LYS A 856 32.60 3.32 -33.97
CA LYS A 856 33.33 4.59 -34.01
C LYS A 856 32.44 5.73 -33.50
N PRO A 857 33.02 6.81 -32.96
CA PRO A 857 32.24 7.98 -32.58
C PRO A 857 31.42 8.51 -33.76
N GLY A 858 30.15 8.84 -33.53
CA GLY A 858 29.22 9.30 -34.56
C GLY A 858 28.75 8.22 -35.55
N GLY A 859 29.07 6.95 -35.32
CA GLY A 859 28.52 5.83 -36.09
C GLY A 859 27.01 5.64 -35.88
N SER A 860 26.36 4.90 -36.78
CA SER A 860 24.95 4.51 -36.62
C SER A 860 24.76 3.65 -35.37
N ASN A 861 23.65 3.84 -34.65
CA ASN A 861 23.28 3.00 -33.51
C ASN A 861 23.13 1.53 -33.94
N LEU A 862 24.01 0.67 -33.40
CA LEU A 862 24.01 -0.77 -33.68
C LEU A 862 22.71 -1.46 -33.22
N LEU A 863 22.08 -0.94 -32.16
CA LEU A 863 20.94 -1.54 -31.47
C LEU A 863 19.59 -0.89 -31.84
N ALA A 864 19.55 -0.04 -32.87
CA ALA A 864 18.36 0.74 -33.21
C ALA A 864 17.08 -0.09 -33.46
N ASN A 865 17.23 -1.36 -33.86
CA ASN A 865 16.10 -2.26 -34.14
C ASN A 865 15.83 -3.27 -33.01
N VAL A 866 16.56 -3.20 -31.90
CA VAL A 866 16.37 -4.06 -30.73
C VAL A 866 15.42 -3.35 -29.78
N LYS A 867 14.39 -4.06 -29.33
CA LYS A 867 13.34 -3.54 -28.46
C LYS A 867 13.04 -4.51 -27.33
N GLY A 868 12.83 -4.01 -26.11
CA GLY A 868 12.44 -4.82 -24.96
C GLY A 868 12.40 -4.05 -23.65
N THR A 869 11.61 -4.55 -22.70
CA THR A 869 11.52 -4.05 -21.31
C THR A 869 12.04 -5.06 -20.29
N SER A 870 12.11 -6.35 -20.66
CA SER A 870 12.68 -7.45 -19.88
C SER A 870 13.69 -8.24 -20.74
N TYR A 871 14.98 -8.17 -20.40
CA TYR A 871 16.05 -8.82 -21.16
C TYR A 871 17.37 -8.93 -20.38
N GLU A 872 18.23 -9.83 -20.82
CA GLU A 872 19.64 -9.90 -20.45
C GLU A 872 20.51 -9.44 -21.62
N LEU A 873 21.53 -8.62 -21.34
CA LEU A 873 22.57 -8.22 -22.29
C LEU A 873 23.93 -8.71 -21.80
N VAL A 874 24.60 -9.54 -22.61
CA VAL A 874 25.95 -10.05 -22.33
C VAL A 874 26.91 -9.51 -23.37
N ALA A 875 27.98 -8.83 -22.94
CA ALA A 875 28.92 -8.18 -23.85
C ALA A 875 30.38 -8.33 -23.41
N GLU A 876 31.27 -8.50 -24.39
CA GLU A 876 32.71 -8.41 -24.21
C GLU A 876 33.28 -7.34 -25.15
N ILE A 877 33.88 -6.31 -24.57
CA ILE A 877 34.39 -5.14 -25.30
C ILE A 877 35.91 -5.07 -25.19
N GLU A 878 36.58 -5.04 -26.32
CA GLU A 878 38.03 -4.89 -26.44
C GLU A 878 38.42 -3.42 -26.67
N LEU A 879 39.33 -2.94 -25.83
CA LEU A 879 39.83 -1.57 -25.83
C LEU A 879 41.12 -1.45 -26.64
N PRO A 880 41.28 -0.40 -27.47
CA PRO A 880 42.57 -0.06 -28.05
C PRO A 880 43.64 0.20 -26.97
N VAL A 881 44.91 0.02 -27.33
CA VAL A 881 46.03 0.38 -26.46
C VAL A 881 45.99 1.88 -26.15
N ASN A 882 46.13 2.25 -24.88
CA ASN A 882 46.06 3.64 -24.40
C ASN A 882 44.75 4.36 -24.78
N SER A 883 43.66 3.62 -24.92
CA SER A 883 42.36 4.18 -25.27
C SER A 883 41.90 5.23 -24.26
N LYS A 884 41.38 6.33 -24.77
CA LYS A 884 40.62 7.35 -24.01
C LYS A 884 39.13 7.29 -24.34
N ALA A 885 38.67 6.18 -24.91
CA ALA A 885 37.28 6.00 -25.28
C ALA A 885 36.38 5.83 -24.05
N GLU A 886 35.20 6.44 -24.11
CA GLU A 886 34.05 6.09 -23.29
C GLU A 886 33.05 5.38 -24.20
N PHE A 887 32.44 4.30 -23.73
CA PHE A 887 31.31 3.68 -24.41
C PHE A 887 30.20 3.35 -23.42
N GLY A 888 28.97 3.22 -23.92
CA GLY A 888 27.83 2.87 -23.09
C GLY A 888 26.67 2.28 -23.87
N PHE A 889 25.86 1.51 -23.15
CA PHE A 889 24.58 0.97 -23.57
C PHE A 889 23.48 1.90 -23.07
N GLY A 890 22.68 2.46 -23.97
CA GLY A 890 21.40 3.09 -23.63
C GLY A 890 20.35 2.00 -23.46
N LEU A 891 19.73 1.94 -22.29
CA LEU A 891 18.77 0.92 -21.85
C LEU A 891 17.44 1.60 -21.52
N ARG A 892 16.33 0.93 -21.80
CA ARG A 892 14.97 1.49 -21.62
C ARG A 892 14.89 2.89 -22.25
N GLU A 893 15.34 2.99 -23.50
CA GLU A 893 15.54 4.25 -24.20
C GLU A 893 14.30 4.66 -25.01
N SER A 894 13.94 5.93 -24.91
CA SER A 894 12.97 6.63 -25.75
C SER A 894 13.58 7.94 -26.25
N ASP A 895 12.77 8.83 -26.85
CA ASP A 895 13.25 10.13 -27.32
C ASP A 895 13.67 11.06 -26.16
N SER A 896 13.19 10.81 -24.95
CA SER A 896 13.41 11.69 -23.78
C SER A 896 13.91 10.97 -22.52
N GLN A 897 14.03 9.64 -22.56
CA GLN A 897 14.45 8.84 -21.41
C GLN A 897 15.49 7.81 -21.83
N LYS A 898 16.42 7.49 -20.93
CA LYS A 898 17.33 6.36 -21.03
C LYS A 898 18.04 6.16 -19.69
N THR A 899 18.48 4.93 -19.46
CA THR A 899 19.52 4.62 -18.48
C THR A 899 20.80 4.24 -19.24
N VAL A 900 21.95 4.72 -18.82
CA VAL A 900 23.23 4.42 -19.48
C VAL A 900 24.13 3.59 -18.57
N VAL A 901 24.55 2.43 -19.06
CA VAL A 901 25.58 1.61 -18.41
C VAL A 901 26.80 1.53 -19.32
N GLY A 902 27.99 1.80 -18.80
CA GLY A 902 29.16 1.93 -19.67
C GLY A 902 30.50 1.87 -18.96
N TYR A 903 31.55 2.25 -19.71
CA TYR A 903 32.93 2.23 -19.22
C TYR A 903 33.76 3.38 -19.79
N LYS A 904 34.60 3.99 -18.94
CA LYS A 904 35.57 5.03 -19.30
C LYS A 904 36.98 4.44 -19.33
N ALA A 905 37.50 4.16 -20.53
CA ALA A 905 38.82 3.55 -20.69
C ALA A 905 39.97 4.41 -20.15
N GLY A 906 39.81 5.74 -20.15
CA GLY A 906 40.81 6.66 -19.64
C GLY A 906 41.01 6.60 -18.12
N GLU A 907 39.98 6.18 -17.39
CA GLU A 907 39.91 6.15 -15.91
C GLU A 907 39.91 4.71 -15.37
N SER A 908 39.66 3.73 -16.24
CA SER A 908 39.44 2.33 -15.88
C SER A 908 38.24 2.10 -14.97
N SER A 909 37.13 2.77 -15.28
CA SER A 909 35.93 2.78 -14.46
C SER A 909 34.68 2.36 -15.23
N MET A 910 33.85 1.55 -14.58
CA MET A 910 32.49 1.21 -15.02
C MET A 910 31.50 2.17 -14.36
N PHE A 911 30.48 2.59 -15.09
CA PHE A 911 29.48 3.53 -14.57
C PHE A 911 28.05 3.12 -14.91
N PHE A 912 27.12 3.63 -14.10
CA PHE A 912 25.68 3.52 -14.23
C PHE A 912 25.07 4.91 -14.05
N ASP A 913 24.34 5.38 -15.06
CA ASP A 913 23.71 6.70 -15.08
C ASP A 913 22.20 6.57 -15.34
N ARG A 914 21.40 6.93 -14.35
CA ARG A 914 19.94 6.94 -14.37
C ARG A 914 19.35 8.34 -14.26
N SER A 915 20.12 9.39 -14.57
CA SER A 915 19.64 10.78 -14.48
C SER A 915 18.48 11.10 -15.44
N GLU A 916 18.32 10.30 -16.49
CA GLU A 916 17.25 10.41 -17.49
C GLU A 916 16.38 9.13 -17.54
N SER A 917 16.38 8.32 -16.47
CA SER A 917 15.77 6.98 -16.47
C SER A 917 14.24 6.93 -16.41
N GLY A 918 13.57 8.08 -16.30
CA GLY A 918 12.12 8.17 -16.16
C GLY A 918 11.70 9.03 -14.98
N ASP A 919 10.73 8.56 -14.19
CA ASP A 919 10.33 9.26 -12.98
C ASP A 919 11.40 9.12 -11.89
N ILE A 920 12.08 10.23 -11.63
CA ILE A 920 13.08 10.40 -10.57
C ILE A 920 12.61 11.37 -9.48
N SER A 921 11.35 11.80 -9.54
CA SER A 921 10.82 12.91 -8.73
C SER A 921 10.27 12.49 -7.37
N PHE A 922 10.18 11.19 -7.12
CA PHE A 922 9.62 10.61 -5.90
C PHE A 922 10.50 10.81 -4.64
N SER A 923 11.77 11.19 -4.81
CA SER A 923 12.66 11.57 -3.70
C SER A 923 13.82 12.44 -4.15
N ASP A 924 14.08 13.54 -3.43
CA ASP A 924 15.26 14.40 -3.65
C ASP A 924 16.59 13.71 -3.28
N LYS A 925 16.53 12.57 -2.59
CA LYS A 925 17.70 11.76 -2.23
C LYS A 925 17.99 10.64 -3.22
N PHE A 926 17.22 10.55 -4.31
CA PHE A 926 17.45 9.55 -5.34
C PHE A 926 18.73 9.88 -6.11
N SER A 927 19.82 9.15 -5.83
CA SER A 927 21.10 9.37 -6.51
C SER A 927 21.04 8.83 -7.94
N THR A 928 21.59 9.58 -8.89
CA THR A 928 21.40 9.31 -10.32
C THR A 928 22.63 8.75 -11.03
N TYR A 929 23.81 8.81 -10.41
CA TYR A 929 25.07 8.39 -11.04
C TYR A 929 25.94 7.57 -10.08
N HIS A 930 26.39 6.40 -10.53
CA HIS A 930 27.23 5.48 -9.77
C HIS A 930 28.41 5.01 -10.60
N GLU A 931 29.58 4.86 -9.98
CA GLU A 931 30.82 4.52 -10.68
C GLU A 931 31.78 3.76 -9.77
N THR A 932 32.52 2.81 -10.34
CA THR A 932 33.60 2.09 -9.64
C THR A 932 34.72 1.69 -10.58
N ASN A 933 35.91 1.47 -10.02
CA ASN A 933 37.08 1.07 -10.79
C ASN A 933 37.01 -0.41 -11.14
N VAL A 934 37.22 -0.72 -12.42
CA VAL A 934 37.25 -2.09 -12.94
C VAL A 934 38.40 -2.19 -13.94
N THR A 935 39.50 -2.82 -13.55
CA THR A 935 40.66 -2.97 -14.45
C THR A 935 40.34 -3.93 -15.62
N PRO A 936 40.64 -3.58 -16.88
CA PRO A 936 40.42 -4.47 -18.02
C PRO A 936 41.29 -5.72 -17.94
N LYS A 937 40.71 -6.90 -18.17
CA LYS A 937 41.44 -8.17 -18.27
C LYS A 937 41.79 -8.41 -19.73
N ASN A 938 43.08 -8.54 -20.06
CA ASN A 938 43.55 -8.70 -21.45
C ASN A 938 43.04 -7.59 -22.40
N LYS A 939 42.95 -6.35 -21.90
CA LYS A 939 42.37 -5.17 -22.60
C LYS A 939 40.87 -5.29 -22.87
N ARG A 940 40.16 -6.15 -22.14
CA ARG A 940 38.73 -6.37 -22.30
C ARG A 940 37.96 -6.10 -21.02
N VAL A 941 36.73 -5.65 -21.21
CA VAL A 941 35.75 -5.44 -20.16
C VAL A 941 34.51 -6.25 -20.52
N LYS A 942 33.98 -7.00 -19.55
CA LYS A 942 32.76 -7.79 -19.72
C LYS A 942 31.60 -7.19 -18.94
N PHE A 943 30.40 -7.34 -19.50
CA PHE A 943 29.14 -6.96 -18.91
C PHE A 943 28.16 -8.13 -19.01
N SER A 944 27.45 -8.42 -17.93
CA SER A 944 26.12 -9.04 -17.97
C SER A 944 25.14 -8.06 -17.32
N ILE A 945 24.10 -7.66 -18.04
CA ILE A 945 23.14 -6.63 -17.62
C ILE A 945 21.74 -7.21 -17.69
N PHE A 946 21.05 -7.26 -16.56
CA PHE A 946 19.65 -7.65 -16.46
C PHE A 946 18.80 -6.40 -16.39
N VAL A 947 17.82 -6.29 -17.27
CA VAL A 947 16.86 -5.18 -17.33
C VAL A 947 15.47 -5.77 -17.12
N ASP A 948 14.73 -5.24 -16.15
CA ASP A 948 13.32 -5.57 -15.90
C ASP A 948 12.46 -4.28 -15.99
N GLU A 949 11.17 -4.40 -15.70
CA GLU A 949 10.21 -3.31 -15.84
C GLU A 949 10.57 -2.07 -15.00
N SER A 950 11.19 -2.25 -13.83
CA SER A 950 11.61 -1.15 -12.95
C SER A 950 12.98 -1.31 -12.27
N SER A 951 13.84 -2.19 -12.79
CA SER A 951 15.19 -2.41 -12.25
C SER A 951 16.21 -2.72 -13.34
N ILE A 952 17.46 -2.40 -13.05
CA ILE A 952 18.62 -2.80 -13.84
C ILE A 952 19.72 -3.28 -12.89
N GLU A 953 20.20 -4.51 -13.10
CA GLU A 953 21.33 -5.10 -12.38
C GLU A 953 22.50 -5.37 -13.34
N VAL A 954 23.70 -4.86 -13.02
CA VAL A 954 24.90 -4.96 -13.88
C VAL A 954 25.98 -5.75 -13.17
N PHE A 955 26.52 -6.79 -13.82
CA PHE A 955 27.63 -7.60 -13.35
C PHE A 955 28.85 -7.42 -14.25
N GLY A 956 29.81 -6.64 -13.77
CA GLY A 956 31.04 -6.30 -14.48
C GLY A 956 32.17 -7.31 -14.24
N ASN A 957 32.89 -7.68 -15.30
CA ASN A 957 34.07 -8.57 -15.24
C ASN A 957 33.84 -9.89 -14.47
N ASP A 958 32.76 -10.58 -14.82
CA ASP A 958 32.37 -11.87 -14.21
C ASP A 958 32.02 -11.74 -12.71
N GLY A 959 31.48 -10.59 -12.31
CA GLY A 959 30.98 -10.34 -10.94
C GLY A 959 31.89 -9.55 -10.01
N GLN A 960 32.97 -8.94 -10.52
CA GLN A 960 33.91 -8.15 -9.72
C GLN A 960 33.29 -6.84 -9.22
N ALA A 961 32.43 -6.23 -10.02
CA ALA A 961 31.70 -5.02 -9.69
C ALA A 961 30.24 -5.22 -10.04
N VAL A 962 29.34 -4.86 -9.13
CA VAL A 962 27.90 -4.99 -9.30
C VAL A 962 27.20 -3.66 -9.10
N PHE A 963 26.18 -3.38 -9.91
CA PHE A 963 25.26 -2.24 -9.77
C PHE A 963 23.81 -2.73 -9.77
N SER A 964 23.11 -2.64 -8.64
CA SER A 964 21.67 -2.79 -8.50
C SER A 964 21.01 -1.43 -8.37
N ASN A 965 20.21 -1.07 -9.37
CA ASN A 965 19.47 0.17 -9.31
C ASN A 965 18.03 0.00 -9.79
N VAL A 966 17.10 0.62 -9.06
CA VAL A 966 15.73 0.82 -9.56
C VAL A 966 15.71 1.94 -10.61
N VAL A 967 14.81 1.82 -11.57
CA VAL A 967 14.52 2.82 -12.61
C VAL A 967 13.01 2.85 -12.84
N PHE A 968 12.44 4.02 -13.16
CA PHE A 968 10.99 4.14 -13.41
C PHE A 968 10.71 4.74 -14.79
N PRO A 969 11.18 4.07 -15.87
CA PRO A 969 10.98 4.52 -17.23
C PRO A 969 9.51 4.43 -17.63
N ASP A 970 9.09 5.32 -18.51
CA ASP A 970 7.78 5.24 -19.14
C ASP A 970 7.52 3.85 -19.74
N GLY A 971 6.27 3.40 -19.73
CA GLY A 971 5.93 2.03 -20.14
C GLY A 971 6.30 1.72 -21.61
N ALA A 972 6.41 2.73 -22.46
CA ALA A 972 6.81 2.60 -23.86
C ALA A 972 8.32 2.76 -24.12
N SER A 973 9.12 3.05 -23.09
CA SER A 973 10.58 3.20 -23.20
C SER A 973 11.24 1.81 -23.34
N ASP A 974 11.21 1.31 -24.58
CA ASP A 974 11.61 -0.06 -24.96
C ASP A 974 12.85 -0.10 -25.86
N GLY A 975 13.49 1.05 -26.15
CA GLY A 975 14.64 1.16 -27.05
C GLY A 975 15.97 0.81 -26.42
N MET A 976 16.97 0.60 -27.29
CA MET A 976 18.36 0.39 -26.91
C MET A 976 19.32 1.14 -27.83
N SER A 977 20.46 1.56 -27.29
CA SER A 977 21.56 2.10 -28.07
C SER A 977 22.93 1.64 -27.61
N PHE A 978 23.91 1.72 -28.50
CA PHE A 978 25.33 1.59 -28.14
C PHE A 978 26.09 2.75 -28.73
N TYR A 979 26.82 3.49 -27.90
CA TYR A 979 27.61 4.63 -28.33
C TYR A 979 29.08 4.50 -27.93
N THR A 980 29.94 5.28 -28.58
CA THR A 980 31.31 5.53 -28.16
C THR A 980 31.68 7.00 -28.35
N LYS A 981 32.50 7.55 -27.46
CA LYS A 981 33.06 8.92 -27.47
C LYS A 981 34.57 8.84 -27.28
N GLY A 982 35.31 9.83 -27.78
CA GLY A 982 36.78 9.92 -27.55
C GLY A 982 37.65 8.86 -28.25
N GLY A 983 37.06 7.83 -28.85
CA GLY A 983 37.75 6.78 -29.59
C GLY A 983 36.80 5.68 -30.05
N SER A 984 37.32 4.72 -30.81
CA SER A 984 36.58 3.51 -31.19
C SER A 984 36.81 2.37 -30.21
N VAL A 985 35.83 1.48 -30.08
CA VAL A 985 35.98 0.21 -29.35
C VAL A 985 35.56 -0.96 -30.24
N LYS A 986 36.03 -2.16 -29.90
CA LYS A 986 35.65 -3.39 -30.61
C LYS A 986 34.75 -4.24 -29.73
N ILE A 987 33.50 -4.41 -30.15
CA ILE A 987 32.60 -5.44 -29.63
C ILE A 987 33.15 -6.78 -30.10
N VAL A 988 33.65 -7.59 -29.17
CA VAL A 988 34.08 -8.97 -29.45
C VAL A 988 32.84 -9.84 -29.61
N SER A 989 31.97 -9.80 -28.61
CA SER A 989 30.63 -10.38 -28.60
C SER A 989 29.66 -9.42 -27.91
N LEU A 990 28.41 -9.46 -28.37
CA LEU A 990 27.25 -8.81 -27.75
C LEU A 990 26.05 -9.67 -28.07
N ASP A 991 25.40 -10.19 -27.04
CA ASP A 991 24.21 -11.00 -27.12
C ASP A 991 23.12 -10.37 -26.25
N ILE A 992 21.92 -10.21 -26.80
CA ILE A 992 20.76 -9.66 -26.09
C ILE A 992 19.65 -10.72 -26.13
N TYR A 993 19.31 -11.26 -24.96
CA TYR A 993 18.29 -12.27 -24.78
C TYR A 993 17.03 -11.62 -24.19
N PRO A 994 15.89 -11.60 -24.90
CA PRO A 994 14.63 -11.25 -24.25
C PRO A 994 14.34 -12.27 -23.15
N LEU A 995 13.94 -11.83 -21.95
CA LEU A 995 13.61 -12.73 -20.85
C LEU A 995 12.09 -12.87 -20.71
N LYS A 996 11.60 -14.11 -20.66
CA LYS A 996 10.20 -14.41 -20.37
C LYS A 996 9.87 -14.01 -18.92
N GLY A 997 8.67 -13.45 -18.72
CA GLY A 997 8.16 -13.19 -17.37
C GLY A 997 7.67 -14.46 -16.69
N VAL A 998 7.80 -14.54 -15.37
CA VAL A 998 7.47 -15.72 -14.55
C VAL A 998 6.05 -15.69 -14.00
N TRP A 999 5.40 -14.53 -14.01
CA TRP A 999 4.04 -14.35 -13.46
C TRP A 999 2.94 -14.53 -14.50
N LYS A 1000 3.22 -14.17 -15.75
CA LYS A 1000 2.26 -14.27 -16.85
C LYS A 1000 2.36 -15.67 -17.43
N GLU A 1001 1.32 -16.48 -17.24
CA GLU A 1001 1.21 -17.73 -17.99
C GLU A 1001 1.23 -17.41 -19.51
N GLU A 1002 1.84 -18.28 -20.33
CA GLU A 1002 1.93 -18.11 -21.78
C GLU A 1002 0.52 -18.08 -22.42
N SER A 1003 -0.14 -16.94 -22.34
CA SER A 1003 -1.19 -16.54 -23.25
C SER A 1003 -0.52 -16.37 -24.61
N THR A 1004 -1.10 -16.98 -25.65
CA THR A 1004 -0.63 -16.80 -27.03
C THR A 1004 -0.71 -15.33 -27.42
N ASP A 1005 0.36 -14.58 -27.15
CA ASP A 1005 0.63 -13.18 -27.52
C ASP A 1005 -0.66 -12.35 -27.77
N PRO A 1006 -1.43 -12.02 -26.72
CA PRO A 1006 -2.49 -11.04 -26.87
C PRO A 1006 -1.76 -9.71 -27.05
N ALA A 1007 -1.70 -9.25 -28.29
CA ALA A 1007 -1.13 -7.93 -28.60
C ALA A 1007 -1.61 -6.90 -27.56
N ALA A 1008 -0.66 -6.19 -26.94
CA ALA A 1008 -0.91 -5.14 -25.95
C ALA A 1008 -0.43 -3.80 -26.53
N ILE A 1009 -1.02 -2.71 -26.05
CA ILE A 1009 -0.54 -1.35 -26.32
C ILE A 1009 -0.22 -0.72 -24.97
N VAL A 1010 1.06 -0.51 -24.70
CA VAL A 1010 1.56 0.11 -23.48
C VAL A 1010 1.87 1.57 -23.77
N MET A 1011 1.27 2.47 -23.00
CA MET A 1011 1.52 3.91 -23.12
C MET A 1011 2.80 4.29 -22.37
N ASP A 1012 3.44 5.36 -22.79
CA ASP A 1012 4.55 5.96 -22.05
C ASP A 1012 4.09 6.50 -20.68
N HIS A 1013 2.99 7.25 -20.62
CA HIS A 1013 2.45 7.83 -19.39
C HIS A 1013 1.06 7.26 -19.07
N GLU A 1014 0.80 6.97 -17.80
CA GLU A 1014 -0.58 6.86 -17.32
C GLU A 1014 -1.24 8.25 -17.22
N THR A 1015 -0.49 9.25 -16.74
CA THR A 1015 -0.93 10.66 -16.59
C THR A 1015 0.20 11.62 -16.98
N LEU A 1016 -0.15 12.72 -17.67
CA LEU A 1016 0.75 13.72 -18.24
C LEU A 1016 0.26 15.14 -17.92
N SER A 1017 1.04 15.93 -17.18
CA SER A 1017 0.73 17.33 -16.84
C SER A 1017 1.57 18.31 -17.66
N LEU A 1018 0.93 19.28 -18.33
CA LEU A 1018 1.57 20.28 -19.20
C LEU A 1018 1.16 21.71 -18.81
N PRO A 1019 1.99 22.74 -18.95
CA PRO A 1019 1.48 24.12 -18.89
C PRO A 1019 0.52 24.40 -20.05
N LEU A 1020 -0.34 25.41 -19.94
CA LEU A 1020 -1.22 25.81 -21.05
C LEU A 1020 -0.38 26.19 -22.27
N GLY A 1021 -0.73 25.65 -23.45
CA GLY A 1021 0.07 25.76 -24.68
C GLY A 1021 1.22 24.76 -24.79
N GLY A 1022 1.54 24.04 -23.71
CA GLY A 1022 2.55 23.00 -23.64
C GLY A 1022 2.26 21.85 -24.61
N VAL A 1023 3.33 21.28 -25.15
CA VAL A 1023 3.28 20.16 -26.11
C VAL A 1023 4.14 19.03 -25.59
N HIS A 1024 3.68 17.80 -25.77
CA HIS A 1024 4.42 16.59 -25.45
C HIS A 1024 4.22 15.54 -26.53
N LYS A 1025 5.27 14.80 -26.85
CA LYS A 1025 5.21 13.68 -27.79
C LYS A 1025 4.90 12.40 -27.02
N LEU A 1026 3.63 12.01 -27.02
CA LEU A 1026 3.16 10.79 -26.36
C LEU A 1026 3.46 9.55 -27.21
N SER A 1027 4.00 8.51 -26.60
CA SER A 1027 4.48 7.28 -27.24
C SER A 1027 3.73 6.04 -26.75
N ALA A 1028 3.66 5.03 -27.60
CA ALA A 1028 3.08 3.74 -27.28
C ALA A 1028 3.92 2.59 -27.82
N SER A 1029 4.22 1.60 -26.98
CA SER A 1029 4.79 0.33 -27.40
C SER A 1029 3.68 -0.67 -27.72
N VAL A 1030 3.97 -1.58 -28.65
CA VAL A 1030 3.02 -2.61 -29.11
C VAL A 1030 3.70 -3.96 -29.05
N SER A 1031 3.12 -4.90 -28.31
CA SER A 1031 3.52 -6.32 -28.38
C SER A 1031 2.77 -7.05 -29.51
N GLY A 1032 3.42 -8.04 -30.10
CA GLY A 1032 2.89 -8.87 -31.18
C GLY A 1032 2.98 -8.30 -32.61
N LYS A 1033 2.33 -8.96 -33.59
CA LYS A 1033 2.43 -8.63 -35.03
C LYS A 1033 2.09 -7.15 -35.28
N HIS A 1034 2.99 -6.40 -35.94
CA HIS A 1034 2.87 -4.98 -36.30
C HIS A 1034 1.42 -4.51 -36.51
N GLN A 1035 0.87 -3.82 -35.51
CA GLN A 1035 -0.46 -3.22 -35.59
C GLN A 1035 -0.34 -1.72 -35.83
N LYS A 1036 -1.07 -1.20 -36.82
CA LYS A 1036 -1.20 0.25 -37.00
C LYS A 1036 -2.05 0.83 -35.86
N ILE A 1037 -1.50 1.79 -35.12
CA ILE A 1037 -2.18 2.50 -34.03
C ILE A 1037 -3.03 3.66 -34.57
N LYS A 1038 -4.23 3.81 -34.01
CA LYS A 1038 -5.09 4.99 -34.14
C LYS A 1038 -5.12 5.74 -32.82
N TRP A 1039 -4.95 7.06 -32.88
CA TRP A 1039 -4.93 7.96 -31.74
C TRP A 1039 -6.23 8.74 -31.63
N HIS A 1040 -6.75 8.90 -30.42
CA HIS A 1040 -7.98 9.63 -30.15
C HIS A 1040 -7.88 10.42 -28.84
N SER A 1041 -8.31 11.69 -28.84
CA SER A 1041 -8.48 12.51 -27.63
C SER A 1041 -9.96 12.55 -27.25
N SER A 1042 -10.28 12.19 -26.00
CA SER A 1042 -11.66 12.23 -25.50
C SER A 1042 -12.20 13.65 -25.33
N ASN A 1043 -11.31 14.65 -25.22
CA ASN A 1043 -11.64 16.06 -25.11
C ASN A 1043 -10.62 16.94 -25.88
N PRO A 1044 -10.80 17.11 -27.20
CA PRO A 1044 -9.89 17.89 -28.04
C PRO A 1044 -9.79 19.38 -27.68
N GLU A 1045 -10.75 19.94 -26.94
CA GLU A 1045 -10.70 21.34 -26.50
C GLU A 1045 -9.70 21.55 -25.34
N ALA A 1046 -9.51 20.54 -24.49
CA ALA A 1046 -8.50 20.55 -23.43
C ALA A 1046 -7.13 20.10 -23.94
N ALA A 1047 -7.09 19.00 -24.69
CA ALA A 1047 -5.86 18.50 -25.29
C ALA A 1047 -6.08 18.03 -26.73
N GLU A 1048 -5.48 18.76 -27.69
CA GLU A 1048 -5.44 18.36 -29.09
C GLU A 1048 -4.41 17.25 -29.28
N ILE A 1049 -4.69 16.31 -30.21
CA ILE A 1049 -3.76 15.24 -30.55
C ILE A 1049 -3.49 15.18 -32.06
N LYS A 1050 -2.22 15.05 -32.42
CA LYS A 1050 -1.75 14.92 -33.79
C LYS A 1050 -0.78 13.74 -33.90
N LYS A 1051 -1.12 12.75 -34.72
CA LYS A 1051 -0.23 11.63 -35.01
C LYS A 1051 1.11 12.14 -35.59
N VAL A 1052 2.22 11.67 -35.03
CA VAL A 1052 3.58 12.00 -35.49
C VAL A 1052 4.11 10.85 -36.34
N ASP A 1053 4.13 9.64 -35.79
CA ASP A 1053 4.57 8.43 -36.47
C ASP A 1053 3.65 7.23 -36.11
N GLU A 1054 4.05 6.00 -36.43
CA GLU A 1054 3.21 4.81 -36.19
C GLU A 1054 2.98 4.52 -34.70
N ARG A 1055 3.87 4.98 -33.81
CA ARG A 1055 3.88 4.69 -32.37
C ARG A 1055 3.75 5.93 -31.50
N SER A 1056 3.65 7.13 -32.06
CA SER A 1056 3.53 8.34 -31.25
C SER A 1056 2.55 9.39 -31.81
N ALA A 1057 2.14 10.29 -30.93
CA ALA A 1057 1.34 11.45 -31.25
C ALA A 1057 1.73 12.65 -30.38
N GLU A 1058 1.78 13.84 -30.97
CA GLU A 1058 1.90 15.11 -30.26
C GLU A 1058 0.57 15.42 -29.58
N VAL A 1059 0.64 15.68 -28.28
CA VAL A 1059 -0.46 16.17 -27.46
C VAL A 1059 -0.15 17.61 -27.09
N ARG A 1060 -1.05 18.53 -27.41
CA ARG A 1060 -0.95 19.95 -27.02
C ARG A 1060 -2.06 20.29 -26.05
N LEU A 1061 -1.71 20.86 -24.90
CA LEU A 1061 -2.70 21.38 -23.97
C LEU A 1061 -3.21 22.74 -24.49
N THR A 1062 -4.45 22.76 -24.99
CA THR A 1062 -5.07 23.92 -25.65
C THR A 1062 -6.05 24.68 -24.77
N GLY A 1063 -6.46 24.07 -23.64
CA GLY A 1063 -7.37 24.66 -22.67
C GLY A 1063 -7.19 24.03 -21.29
N HIS A 1064 -7.66 24.71 -20.25
CA HIS A 1064 -7.71 24.12 -18.91
C HIS A 1064 -8.72 22.97 -18.89
N GLY A 1065 -8.33 21.84 -18.29
CA GLY A 1065 -9.17 20.65 -18.21
C GLY A 1065 -8.37 19.37 -18.42
N ARG A 1066 -9.08 18.24 -18.43
CA ARG A 1066 -8.50 16.90 -18.59
C ARG A 1066 -8.96 16.27 -19.89
N SER A 1067 -8.07 15.56 -20.58
CA SER A 1067 -8.40 14.69 -21.71
C SER A 1067 -7.79 13.30 -21.55
N ILE A 1068 -8.46 12.25 -22.05
CA ILE A 1068 -7.90 10.91 -22.17
C ILE A 1068 -7.47 10.71 -23.61
N ILE A 1069 -6.18 10.47 -23.81
CA ILE A 1069 -5.60 10.07 -25.06
C ILE A 1069 -5.64 8.54 -25.15
N THR A 1070 -6.20 7.98 -26.22
CA THR A 1070 -6.28 6.53 -26.45
C THR A 1070 -5.50 6.15 -27.71
N ALA A 1071 -4.57 5.21 -27.58
CA ALA A 1071 -3.94 4.48 -28.66
C ALA A 1071 -4.68 3.15 -28.86
N ALA A 1072 -5.26 2.92 -30.04
CA ALA A 1072 -6.05 1.74 -30.34
C ALA A 1072 -5.49 0.95 -31.52
N SER A 1073 -5.55 -0.38 -31.44
CA SER A 1073 -5.30 -1.25 -32.58
C SER A 1073 -6.30 -0.98 -33.72
N LYS A 1074 -5.96 -1.43 -34.94
CA LYS A 1074 -6.83 -1.26 -36.13
C LYS A 1074 -8.27 -1.79 -35.91
N ASN A 1075 -8.43 -2.87 -35.14
CA ASN A 1075 -9.73 -3.48 -34.82
C ASN A 1075 -10.35 -2.96 -33.50
N GLY A 1076 -9.66 -2.08 -32.78
CA GLY A 1076 -10.11 -1.49 -31.51
C GLY A 1076 -10.16 -2.45 -30.32
N LYS A 1077 -9.63 -3.68 -30.45
CA LYS A 1077 -9.65 -4.67 -29.37
C LYS A 1077 -8.56 -4.46 -28.33
N VAL A 1078 -7.45 -3.83 -28.73
CA VAL A 1078 -6.29 -3.56 -27.87
C VAL A 1078 -6.16 -2.06 -27.73
N LEU A 1079 -6.06 -1.57 -26.50
CA LEU A 1079 -6.09 -0.15 -26.19
C LEU A 1079 -5.00 0.18 -25.15
N GLY A 1080 -4.25 1.25 -25.39
CA GLY A 1080 -3.46 1.97 -24.39
C GLY A 1080 -4.07 3.34 -24.12
N ARG A 1081 -3.96 3.87 -22.91
CA ARG A 1081 -4.53 5.18 -22.53
C ARG A 1081 -3.60 6.02 -21.65
N THR A 1082 -3.58 7.34 -21.90
CA THR A 1082 -2.91 8.36 -21.08
C THR A 1082 -3.89 9.47 -20.74
N ILE A 1083 -3.82 9.99 -19.52
CA ILE A 1083 -4.55 11.16 -19.05
C ILE A 1083 -3.70 12.42 -19.23
N VAL A 1084 -4.26 13.56 -19.68
CA VAL A 1084 -3.52 14.82 -19.91
C VAL A 1084 -4.18 16.01 -19.18
N GLU A 1085 -3.42 16.84 -18.44
CA GLU A 1085 -3.89 17.99 -17.60
C GLU A 1085 -2.85 19.16 -17.42
N SER A 1086 -3.09 20.18 -16.56
CA SER A 1086 -2.35 21.49 -16.51
C SER A 1086 -1.38 21.80 -15.31
N LYS A 1087 -0.18 22.44 -15.47
CA LYS A 1087 0.87 22.79 -14.40
C LYS A 1087 1.14 24.33 -14.18
N ALA A 1088 1.22 24.92 -12.96
CA ALA A 1088 1.39 26.40 -12.71
C ALA A 1088 2.14 26.88 -11.40
N THR A 1089 2.79 28.09 -11.40
CA THR A 1089 3.56 28.76 -10.27
C THR A 1089 3.05 30.20 -10.00
N PHE A 1090 3.03 30.70 -8.75
CA PHE A 1090 2.29 31.94 -8.40
C PHE A 1090 3.00 32.92 -7.42
N LYS A 1091 2.72 34.22 -7.49
CA LYS A 1091 2.90 35.18 -6.38
C LYS A 1091 1.60 35.24 -5.57
N ILE A 1092 1.71 35.24 -4.24
CA ILE A 1092 0.56 35.32 -3.32
C ILE A 1092 0.40 36.79 -2.90
N ALA A 1093 -0.63 37.46 -3.40
CA ALA A 1093 -0.88 38.88 -3.18
C ALA A 1093 -2.09 39.11 -2.27
N GLU A 1094 -2.01 39.98 -1.27
CA GLU A 1094 -3.17 40.35 -0.46
C GLU A 1094 -4.22 41.08 -1.32
N LYS A 1095 -5.50 40.70 -1.17
CA LYS A 1095 -6.59 41.10 -2.07
C LYS A 1095 -6.71 42.61 -2.28
N THR A 1096 -6.67 43.39 -1.20
CA THR A 1096 -7.03 44.83 -1.21
C THR A 1096 -5.88 45.73 -1.64
N THR A 1097 -4.66 45.42 -1.19
CA THR A 1097 -3.47 46.27 -1.43
C THR A 1097 -2.56 45.74 -2.52
N GLY A 1098 -2.70 44.49 -2.93
CA GLY A 1098 -1.84 43.83 -3.93
C GLY A 1098 -0.41 43.56 -3.44
N LYS A 1099 -0.13 43.77 -2.14
CA LYS A 1099 1.19 43.48 -1.55
C LYS A 1099 1.45 41.98 -1.55
N ILE A 1100 2.69 41.59 -1.84
CA ILE A 1100 3.09 40.18 -1.98
C ILE A 1100 3.58 39.61 -0.65
N LEU A 1101 3.12 38.41 -0.32
CA LEU A 1101 3.62 37.64 0.81
C LEU A 1101 5.06 37.17 0.52
N THR A 1102 6.01 37.61 1.34
CA THR A 1102 7.44 37.38 1.16
C THR A 1102 8.07 36.98 2.50
N PRO A 1103 8.88 35.91 2.57
CA PRO A 1103 9.59 35.56 3.80
C PRO A 1103 10.65 36.61 4.16
N GLU A 1104 10.91 36.81 5.45
CA GLU A 1104 11.91 37.77 5.95
C GLU A 1104 13.37 37.36 5.67
N GLY A 1105 13.59 36.07 5.44
CA GLY A 1105 14.89 35.45 5.17
C GLY A 1105 14.69 34.00 4.73
N ASN A 1106 15.79 33.24 4.61
CA ASN A 1106 15.80 31.85 4.12
C ASN A 1106 16.27 30.88 5.22
N SER A 1107 15.62 30.88 6.38
CA SER A 1107 15.93 29.99 7.50
C SER A 1107 14.66 29.58 8.25
N ASN A 1108 14.70 28.43 8.96
CA ASN A 1108 13.59 27.99 9.79
C ASN A 1108 13.15 29.08 10.78
N GLY A 1109 11.85 29.39 10.79
CA GLY A 1109 11.26 30.39 11.67
C GLY A 1109 11.25 31.82 11.10
N SER A 1110 11.80 32.05 9.90
CA SER A 1110 11.67 33.34 9.21
C SER A 1110 10.19 33.63 8.92
N LYS A 1111 9.69 34.79 9.37
CA LYS A 1111 8.27 35.14 9.28
C LYS A 1111 7.88 35.49 7.83
N ALA A 1112 6.63 35.22 7.45
CA ALA A 1112 6.08 35.64 6.18
C ALA A 1112 5.44 37.03 6.33
N LYS A 1113 5.91 38.03 5.57
CA LYS A 1113 5.45 39.43 5.66
C LYS A 1113 4.96 40.00 4.35
N LEU A 1114 4.09 41.01 4.41
CA LEU A 1114 3.62 41.75 3.25
C LEU A 1114 4.65 42.78 2.76
N GLN A 1115 4.92 42.81 1.45
CA GLN A 1115 5.79 43.80 0.81
C GLN A 1115 5.14 44.47 -0.42
N PRO A 1116 5.41 45.76 -0.69
CA PRO A 1116 4.84 46.51 -1.81
C PRO A 1116 5.29 46.00 -3.19
N SER A 1117 6.47 45.36 -3.26
CA SER A 1117 6.98 44.67 -4.44
C SER A 1117 7.95 43.57 -3.98
N GLY A 1118 7.98 42.45 -4.69
CA GLY A 1118 8.86 41.32 -4.38
C GLY A 1118 9.05 40.41 -5.60
N GLU A 1119 10.25 39.86 -5.74
CA GLU A 1119 10.56 38.84 -6.76
C GLU A 1119 10.19 37.41 -6.30
N HIS A 1120 9.82 37.25 -5.03
CA HIS A 1120 9.53 35.95 -4.46
C HIS A 1120 8.25 35.34 -5.05
N SER A 1121 8.36 34.11 -5.54
CA SER A 1121 7.27 33.30 -6.04
C SER A 1121 7.02 32.12 -5.09
N TRP A 1122 5.86 31.50 -5.22
CA TRP A 1122 5.44 30.34 -4.45
C TRP A 1122 5.06 29.22 -5.41
N LYS A 1123 5.64 28.04 -5.19
CA LYS A 1123 5.29 26.82 -5.92
C LYS A 1123 4.40 25.97 -5.05
N MET A 1124 3.28 25.53 -5.61
CA MET A 1124 2.31 24.70 -4.90
C MET A 1124 2.52 23.25 -5.35
N GLU A 1125 2.81 22.38 -4.40
CA GLU A 1125 2.97 20.96 -4.64
C GLU A 1125 1.92 20.20 -3.83
N GLY A 1126 1.17 19.33 -4.51
CA GLY A 1126 0.18 18.49 -3.86
C GLY A 1126 0.86 17.44 -2.99
N VAL A 1127 0.49 17.39 -1.71
CA VAL A 1127 0.97 16.37 -0.76
C VAL A 1127 -0.12 15.37 -0.41
N SER A 1128 -1.38 15.80 -0.49
CA SER A 1128 -2.58 14.97 -0.54
C SER A 1128 -3.68 15.76 -1.27
N PRO A 1129 -4.74 15.14 -1.80
CA PRO A 1129 -5.70 15.88 -2.63
C PRO A 1129 -6.34 17.15 -2.03
N GLY A 1130 -5.91 18.32 -2.50
CA GLY A 1130 -6.40 19.62 -2.02
C GLY A 1130 -5.64 20.18 -0.82
N ALA A 1131 -4.61 19.47 -0.34
CA ALA A 1131 -3.58 20.01 0.54
C ALA A 1131 -2.30 20.21 -0.27
N TYR A 1132 -1.77 21.42 -0.18
CA TYR A 1132 -0.56 21.84 -0.87
C TYR A 1132 0.50 22.16 0.18
N LYS A 1133 1.72 21.65 0.00
CA LYS A 1133 2.87 22.34 0.57
C LYS A 1133 3.20 23.51 -0.36
N VAL A 1134 3.39 24.69 0.22
CA VAL A 1134 3.56 25.94 -0.52
C VAL A 1134 5.01 26.36 -0.38
N HIS A 1135 5.84 26.01 -1.35
CA HIS A 1135 7.28 26.25 -1.36
C HIS A 1135 7.58 27.73 -1.54
N ALA A 1136 8.50 28.23 -0.72
CA ALA A 1136 9.09 29.55 -0.88
C ALA A 1136 10.08 29.51 -2.07
N GLY A 1137 9.66 29.92 -3.26
CA GLY A 1137 10.41 29.77 -4.52
C GLY A 1137 10.75 28.32 -4.84
N ASP A 1138 11.97 28.09 -5.32
CA ASP A 1138 12.56 26.75 -5.52
C ASP A 1138 13.33 26.24 -4.28
N SER A 1139 13.02 26.76 -3.08
CA SER A 1139 13.70 26.36 -1.85
C SER A 1139 13.06 25.14 -1.18
N LYS A 1140 13.83 24.49 -0.28
CA LYS A 1140 13.36 23.40 0.59
C LYS A 1140 12.39 23.85 1.71
N PHE A 1141 12.18 25.16 1.86
CA PHE A 1141 11.32 25.71 2.89
C PHE A 1141 9.88 25.89 2.38
N VAL A 1142 8.91 25.57 3.22
CA VAL A 1142 7.48 25.70 2.93
C VAL A 1142 6.82 26.66 3.90
N LEU A 1143 5.68 27.23 3.50
CA LEU A 1143 4.82 28.02 4.36
C LEU A 1143 4.34 27.16 5.56
N ASP A 1144 4.54 27.65 6.77
CA ASP A 1144 4.34 26.93 8.03
C ASP A 1144 3.53 27.81 9.00
N ALA A 1145 2.46 27.25 9.57
CA ALA A 1145 1.78 27.84 10.70
C ALA A 1145 2.52 27.46 11.99
N SER A 1146 3.02 28.44 12.74
CA SER A 1146 3.86 28.19 13.93
C SER A 1146 3.12 27.52 15.10
N GLY A 1147 1.79 27.39 15.02
CA GLY A 1147 0.94 26.73 16.01
C GLY A 1147 -0.46 26.38 15.47
N VAL A 1148 -1.44 26.25 16.38
CA VAL A 1148 -2.84 25.86 16.08
C VAL A 1148 -3.85 26.91 16.52
N SER A 1149 -3.43 27.95 17.23
CA SER A 1149 -4.26 28.99 17.83
C SER A 1149 -4.41 30.19 16.89
N ALA A 1150 -5.54 30.89 16.99
CA ALA A 1150 -5.73 32.12 16.23
C ALA A 1150 -4.76 33.20 16.77
N GLY A 1151 -4.02 33.84 15.88
CA GLY A 1151 -2.95 34.81 16.21
C GLY A 1151 -1.54 34.24 16.17
N ASP A 1152 -1.38 32.91 15.95
CA ASP A 1152 -0.06 32.32 15.73
C ASP A 1152 0.50 32.78 14.38
N ASP A 1153 1.78 33.17 14.35
CA ASP A 1153 2.40 33.70 13.13
C ASP A 1153 2.55 32.61 12.05
N VAL A 1154 2.60 33.05 10.80
CA VAL A 1154 3.00 32.23 9.66
C VAL A 1154 4.46 32.53 9.31
N GLN A 1155 5.21 31.46 9.11
CA GLN A 1155 6.65 31.46 8.88
C GLN A 1155 7.00 30.52 7.73
N ILE A 1156 8.30 30.38 7.45
CA ILE A 1156 8.80 29.30 6.60
C ILE A 1156 9.59 28.30 7.44
N TRP A 1157 9.47 27.02 7.09
CA TRP A 1157 10.17 25.93 7.75
C TRP A 1157 10.49 24.80 6.76
N GLU A 1158 11.52 24.01 7.04
CA GLU A 1158 11.84 22.80 6.29
C GLU A 1158 10.68 21.79 6.39
N TYR A 1159 10.36 21.12 5.29
CA TYR A 1159 9.19 20.26 5.26
C TYR A 1159 9.44 18.92 5.96
N PHE A 1160 8.63 18.60 6.97
CA PHE A 1160 8.64 17.36 7.73
C PHE A 1160 7.32 16.57 7.64
N GLY A 1161 6.39 17.01 6.78
CA GLY A 1161 5.12 16.32 6.59
C GLY A 1161 4.01 16.70 7.58
N TYR A 1162 4.25 17.60 8.53
CA TYR A 1162 3.26 17.95 9.55
C TYR A 1162 2.09 18.77 8.98
N GLY A 1163 0.90 18.63 9.56
CA GLY A 1163 -0.31 19.30 9.07
C GLY A 1163 -0.29 20.84 9.16
N ASN A 1164 0.61 21.42 9.96
CA ASN A 1164 0.82 22.88 10.02
C ASN A 1164 1.66 23.40 8.84
N GLN A 1165 2.30 22.51 8.09
CA GLN A 1165 3.10 22.79 6.88
C GLN A 1165 2.33 22.50 5.58
N GLN A 1166 1.04 22.14 5.71
CA GLN A 1166 0.16 21.82 4.60
C GLN A 1166 -1.01 22.78 4.59
N TRP A 1167 -1.34 23.32 3.42
CA TRP A 1167 -2.36 24.35 3.24
C TRP A 1167 -3.42 23.90 2.25
N ARG A 1168 -4.68 24.01 2.64
CA ARG A 1168 -5.81 23.91 1.71
C ARG A 1168 -6.03 25.25 1.05
N ILE A 1169 -6.02 25.27 -0.27
CA ILE A 1169 -6.20 26.50 -1.06
C ILE A 1169 -7.60 26.45 -1.66
N THR A 1170 -8.46 27.34 -1.17
CA THR A 1170 -9.86 27.46 -1.58
C THR A 1170 -10.01 28.66 -2.50
N ASP A 1171 -10.35 28.44 -3.77
CA ASP A 1171 -10.78 29.52 -4.67
C ASP A 1171 -12.10 30.12 -4.16
N LEU A 1172 -12.14 31.44 -4.05
CA LEU A 1172 -13.32 32.21 -3.61
C LEU A 1172 -14.18 32.67 -4.79
N TRP A 1173 -13.81 32.30 -6.01
CA TRP A 1173 -14.54 32.49 -7.27
C TRP A 1173 -14.66 33.96 -7.73
N ASP A 1174 -13.89 34.85 -7.13
CA ASP A 1174 -13.72 36.26 -7.52
C ASP A 1174 -12.29 36.58 -8.00
N GLY A 1175 -11.50 35.54 -8.27
CA GLY A 1175 -10.06 35.66 -8.57
C GLY A 1175 -9.17 35.75 -7.33
N THR A 1176 -9.73 35.56 -6.13
CA THR A 1176 -8.99 35.42 -4.87
C THR A 1176 -9.16 34.05 -4.25
N TYR A 1177 -8.28 33.72 -3.31
CA TYR A 1177 -8.05 32.41 -2.74
C TYR A 1177 -7.87 32.52 -1.23
N ARG A 1178 -8.24 31.48 -0.50
CA ARG A 1178 -8.03 31.36 0.94
C ARG A 1178 -7.15 30.17 1.25
N PHE A 1179 -6.10 30.40 2.04
CA PHE A 1179 -5.20 29.35 2.49
C PHE A 1179 -5.61 28.92 3.90
N SER A 1180 -5.84 27.63 4.14
CA SER A 1180 -6.22 27.07 5.44
C SER A 1180 -5.21 26.03 5.89
N ALA A 1181 -4.60 26.21 7.06
CA ALA A 1181 -3.65 25.23 7.61
C ALA A 1181 -4.38 23.92 7.93
N VAL A 1182 -3.85 22.78 7.46
CA VAL A 1182 -4.52 21.47 7.52
C VAL A 1182 -4.70 20.99 8.97
N ASN A 1183 -3.72 21.25 9.84
CA ASN A 1183 -3.76 20.84 11.25
C ASN A 1183 -4.88 21.53 12.07
N SER A 1184 -5.15 22.80 11.80
CA SER A 1184 -5.98 23.66 12.67
C SER A 1184 -7.27 24.12 12.02
N GLY A 1185 -7.37 24.02 10.68
CA GLY A 1185 -8.47 24.57 9.88
C GLY A 1185 -8.51 26.11 9.88
N LYS A 1186 -7.52 26.78 10.49
CA LYS A 1186 -7.42 28.24 10.54
C LYS A 1186 -6.81 28.78 9.24
N VAL A 1187 -7.14 30.02 8.93
CA VAL A 1187 -6.89 30.61 7.61
C VAL A 1187 -5.76 31.64 7.69
N LEU A 1188 -4.95 31.70 6.64
CA LEU A 1188 -3.91 32.72 6.45
C LEU A 1188 -4.56 34.09 6.39
N GLY A 1189 -4.22 34.95 7.35
CA GLY A 1189 -4.72 36.30 7.47
C GLY A 1189 -3.62 37.32 7.71
N VAL A 1190 -3.95 38.59 7.49
CA VAL A 1190 -3.07 39.71 7.82
C VAL A 1190 -3.23 40.07 9.29
N LYS A 1191 -2.12 40.12 10.03
CA LYS A 1191 -2.10 40.44 11.45
C LYS A 1191 -2.84 41.73 11.77
N ASN A 1192 -3.74 41.66 12.75
CA ASN A 1192 -4.63 42.76 13.16
C ASN A 1192 -5.49 43.38 12.04
N ASN A 1193 -5.64 42.70 10.89
CA ASN A 1193 -6.33 43.24 9.72
C ASN A 1193 -5.75 44.57 9.21
N ARG A 1194 -4.42 44.74 9.30
CA ARG A 1194 -3.68 45.95 8.86
C ARG A 1194 -2.64 45.62 7.77
N PRO A 1195 -2.97 45.73 6.47
CA PRO A 1195 -2.06 45.36 5.37
C PRO A 1195 -1.01 46.44 5.08
N GLU A 1196 -0.29 46.89 6.11
CA GLU A 1196 0.83 47.82 6.01
C GLU A 1196 2.11 47.09 5.52
N ASN A 1197 3.10 47.85 5.04
CA ASN A 1197 4.37 47.27 4.63
C ASN A 1197 5.08 46.67 5.85
N GLY A 1198 5.51 45.41 5.75
CA GLY A 1198 6.17 44.70 6.84
C GLY A 1198 5.23 43.99 7.81
N THR A 1199 3.91 44.03 7.63
CA THR A 1199 2.98 43.27 8.47
C THR A 1199 3.19 41.76 8.27
N ILE A 1200 3.34 41.04 9.38
CA ILE A 1200 3.45 39.57 9.43
C ILE A 1200 2.09 38.93 9.15
N ALA A 1201 2.07 37.82 8.43
CA ALA A 1201 0.87 36.98 8.27
C ALA A 1201 0.69 36.05 9.48
N GLU A 1202 -0.54 35.76 9.85
CA GLU A 1202 -0.91 34.89 10.97
C GLU A 1202 -2.04 33.94 10.57
N ILE A 1203 -2.26 32.89 11.35
CA ILE A 1203 -3.48 32.08 11.20
C ILE A 1203 -4.62 32.66 12.04
N GLN A 1204 -5.82 32.72 11.47
CA GLN A 1204 -7.02 33.28 12.11
C GLN A 1204 -8.21 32.32 11.99
N ASN A 1205 -9.24 32.50 12.83
CA ASN A 1205 -10.51 31.82 12.59
C ASN A 1205 -11.12 32.30 11.27
N ALA A 1206 -11.69 31.37 10.50
CA ALA A 1206 -12.31 31.69 9.22
C ALA A 1206 -13.52 32.62 9.44
N GLY A 1207 -13.40 33.88 9.02
CA GLY A 1207 -14.40 34.93 9.29
C GLY A 1207 -14.92 35.64 8.04
N GLY A 1208 -14.37 35.33 6.86
CA GLY A 1208 -14.81 35.92 5.59
C GLY A 1208 -14.46 37.40 5.41
N GLY A 1209 -13.45 37.91 6.14
CA GLY A 1209 -12.95 39.27 5.96
C GLY A 1209 -11.94 39.34 4.81
N GLU A 1210 -11.90 40.47 4.10
CA GLU A 1210 -11.03 40.69 2.92
C GLU A 1210 -9.52 40.48 3.19
N PHE A 1211 -9.09 40.59 4.46
CA PHE A 1211 -7.71 40.36 4.90
C PHE A 1211 -7.33 38.87 5.09
N GLN A 1212 -8.23 37.95 4.76
CA GLN A 1212 -8.00 36.51 4.71
C GLN A 1212 -8.07 35.98 3.26
N GLU A 1213 -8.03 36.88 2.28
CA GLU A 1213 -8.23 36.61 0.85
C GLU A 1213 -7.02 37.06 0.05
N TRP A 1214 -6.55 36.19 -0.84
CA TRP A 1214 -5.25 36.29 -1.49
C TRP A 1214 -5.39 36.05 -2.99
N LYS A 1215 -4.81 36.88 -3.85
CA LYS A 1215 -4.72 36.63 -5.29
C LYS A 1215 -3.50 35.78 -5.59
N LEU A 1216 -3.65 34.80 -6.49
CA LEU A 1216 -2.55 34.08 -7.10
C LEU A 1216 -2.25 34.72 -8.44
N ILE A 1217 -1.12 35.43 -8.52
CA ILE A 1217 -0.67 36.07 -9.76
C ILE A 1217 0.35 35.14 -10.39
N ASP A 1218 0.13 34.68 -11.62
CA ASP A 1218 1.08 33.80 -12.31
C ASP A 1218 2.47 34.47 -12.39
N ALA A 1219 3.48 33.76 -11.91
CA ALA A 1219 4.84 34.28 -11.89
C ALA A 1219 5.52 34.27 -13.28
N SER A 1220 4.96 33.53 -14.26
CA SER A 1220 5.42 33.48 -15.65
C SER A 1220 4.85 34.59 -16.53
N ASP A 1221 3.79 35.27 -16.07
CA ASP A 1221 3.20 36.42 -16.75
C ASP A 1221 3.99 37.71 -16.44
N THR A 1222 5.29 37.68 -16.73
CA THR A 1222 6.14 38.90 -16.78
C THR A 1222 6.25 39.38 -18.21
N GLN A 1223 5.11 39.70 -18.85
CA GLN A 1223 5.03 40.67 -19.94
C GLN A 1223 3.57 40.96 -20.29
N LYS A 1224 2.96 41.92 -19.60
CA LYS A 1224 1.93 42.80 -20.16
C LYS A 1224 1.83 44.12 -19.42
#